data_AF-A0A9P7J3Y9-F1
#
_entry.id   AF-A0A9P7J3Y9-F1
#
_cell.length_a   1.000
_cell.length_b   1.000
_cell.length_c   1.000
_cell.angle_alpha   90.00
_cell.angle_beta   90.00
_cell.angle_gamma   90.00
#
_symmetry.space_group_name_H-M   'P 1'
#
loop_
_entity.id
_entity.type
_entity.pdbx_description
1 polymer ?
#
loop_
_entity_poly.entity_id
_entity_poly.type
_entity_poly.pdbx_seq_one_letter_code
_entity_poly.pdbx_strand_id
1 'polypeptide(L)'
;MSLAELTRNSFQCGVSPQQWLGLCKLLVQQHHVGVDFSTAISNTILELYRLYPADPTLREYLQLALSDGLLSNAVFVSTFIRAARDPELQNGSTLDMLCRLALNTHYTSGSSPAGSIIPLADSQVSVLSKVQDALALLRIAHSLPPSNFHQLIVSASELAILLLSCVTDMSQLTAAQAMIYLGDANDVLQSLRLSQELRQVLEGFVLSLSLLMGDDAKAVRDAQMLHAMQLTMGKNDVHGVNGETDTVTCGLLLQCLMACRTCDFGAGSDLEAVAVMTGTLRWTSWAPNVFCTQLLVAALTCVAQSSAKDDHESSFSLWRAFVVGRLPRLLFALEKSLEAHGTTEADWRAAMHAALLSLSQRSDLLAQCDAVARQGKGPDSSQDNNTSYRSLIREFIQQLLAVGIIEYAFAVSMDPMMVNDPRTRLQSEAFDHGCSIETYLDSKLTLDSDPEDTSLLLEKIRQEPGSHYYLAAVVQKRFTSHSTSLDLEHLSHLTRTLYHHDFALDILSLHLKISNLICNALEIISEYDCETVGDPQTAVSHLGDIVLFAEMVLAKFRISSPIIKDGKMYRTELLRCTSRVYQLDELSLEHKSAFATWYKAIFDSNSEGIDDALLRTTKPQILLQISATLFSQAALARHESRLDNDTLQTGMSYFLGPLLRWTLVGVIHAMLFEIGQRALIAPLHLAIVQTILCSPHCPIVVRRLCSPSCLRLLSSRRIQAFPQSPVLDISVIRATCFQTLGVNKDPSCKALEDHQISPATRWMDFPKQEIHEALALARRHKAPRIDVTRCLSATSPSKFLNLLWSELSVASSLGEMETCRRLATFVLAMPRQLSSAPPLLPIFMYNVLPYLITTIDQQQATEKGMNTQLLVTIISSALTAALHIEWAVQTVCEEQRFVLGQPSAAVARRLAADLRAQKRGSSTSATILQRLGSSPAFVTNFPVFVM
;
A
#
# COMPACT_ATOMS: atom_id res chain seq x y z
N MET A 1 25.32 -9.26 53.43
CA MET A 1 25.00 -8.38 52.30
C MET A 1 25.50 -9.07 51.05
N SER A 2 24.60 -9.42 50.13
CA SER A 2 25.01 -10.04 48.87
C SER A 2 25.65 -9.00 47.94
N LEU A 3 26.45 -9.45 46.97
CA LEU A 3 27.03 -8.58 45.94
C LEU A 3 25.95 -7.84 45.12
N ALA A 4 24.80 -8.50 44.95
CA ALA A 4 23.63 -7.93 44.29
C ALA A 4 23.00 -6.80 45.12
N GLU A 5 22.82 -7.01 46.43
CA GLU A 5 22.35 -5.98 47.37
C GLU A 5 23.34 -4.81 47.44
N LEU A 6 24.65 -5.08 47.50
CA LEU A 6 25.68 -4.05 47.54
C LEU A 6 25.61 -3.17 46.27
N THR A 7 25.52 -3.79 45.10
CA THR A 7 25.49 -3.07 43.81
C THR A 7 24.21 -2.26 43.65
N ARG A 8 23.05 -2.85 43.97
CA ARG A 8 21.76 -2.16 43.93
C ARG A 8 21.72 -0.97 44.90
N ASN A 9 22.15 -1.17 46.15
CA ASN A 9 22.16 -0.11 47.16
C ASN A 9 23.19 0.97 46.83
N SER A 10 24.35 0.60 46.28
CA SER A 10 25.38 1.58 45.88
C SER A 10 24.87 2.50 44.77
N PHE A 11 24.21 1.92 43.75
CA PHE A 11 23.59 2.71 42.68
C PHE A 11 22.47 3.62 43.21
N GLN A 12 21.54 3.08 44.01
CA GLN A 12 20.41 3.84 44.55
C GLN A 12 20.84 4.95 45.53
N CYS A 13 21.94 4.75 46.25
CA CYS A 13 22.52 5.75 47.15
C CYS A 13 23.48 6.74 46.46
N GLY A 14 23.65 6.66 45.14
CA GLY A 14 24.51 7.57 44.37
C GLY A 14 26.01 7.42 44.66
N VAL A 15 26.46 6.22 45.07
CA VAL A 15 27.87 5.92 45.30
C VAL A 15 28.63 6.01 43.97
N SER A 16 29.84 6.58 43.97
CA SER A 16 30.60 6.69 42.74
C SER A 16 31.09 5.32 42.25
N PRO A 17 31.21 5.10 40.92
CA PRO A 17 31.66 3.82 40.37
C PRO A 17 32.99 3.32 40.95
N GLN A 18 33.93 4.23 41.25
CA GLN A 18 35.23 3.90 41.85
C GLN A 18 35.10 3.41 43.30
N GLN A 19 34.23 4.05 44.10
CA GLN A 19 33.96 3.64 45.47
C GLN A 19 33.24 2.30 45.51
N TRP A 20 32.26 2.10 44.62
CA TRP A 20 31.55 0.82 44.46
C TRP A 20 32.52 -0.33 44.11
N LEU A 21 33.46 -0.11 43.19
CA LEU A 21 34.47 -1.12 42.84
C LEU A 21 35.33 -1.50 44.05
N GLY A 22 35.75 -0.51 44.85
CA GLY A 22 36.48 -0.73 46.10
C GLY A 22 35.70 -1.58 47.11
N LEU A 23 34.40 -1.31 47.26
CA LEU A 23 33.50 -2.09 48.12
C LEU A 23 33.32 -3.53 47.60
N CYS A 24 33.18 -3.72 46.28
CA CYS A 24 33.09 -5.05 45.68
C CYS A 24 34.35 -5.87 45.93
N LYS A 25 35.55 -5.27 45.78
CA LYS A 25 36.82 -5.94 46.08
C LYS A 25 36.95 -6.34 47.54
N LEU A 26 36.56 -5.47 48.47
CA LEU A 26 36.54 -5.78 49.90
C LEU A 26 35.61 -6.97 50.20
N LEU A 27 34.43 -7.01 49.56
CA LEU A 27 33.48 -8.10 49.73
C LEU A 27 34.04 -9.43 49.18
N VAL A 28 34.69 -9.39 48.01
CA VAL A 28 35.34 -10.57 47.40
C VAL A 28 36.50 -11.08 48.25
N GLN A 29 37.29 -10.19 48.86
CA GLN A 29 38.37 -10.58 49.78
C GLN A 29 37.86 -11.25 51.06
N GLN A 30 36.64 -10.95 51.50
CA GLN A 30 36.04 -11.50 52.72
C GLN A 30 35.35 -12.86 52.53
N HIS A 31 35.04 -13.28 51.29
CA HIS A 31 34.33 -14.53 51.00
C HIS A 31 35.27 -15.55 50.35
N HIS A 32 35.46 -16.73 50.97
CA HIS A 32 36.26 -17.81 50.41
C HIS A 32 35.51 -18.60 49.31
N VAL A 33 36.24 -18.85 48.21
CA VAL A 33 36.09 -19.79 47.08
C VAL A 33 34.73 -20.48 46.89
N GLY A 34 34.03 -20.12 45.80
CA GLY A 34 32.92 -20.93 45.25
C GLY A 34 31.78 -20.14 44.59
N VAL A 35 31.68 -18.82 44.81
CA VAL A 35 30.64 -17.98 44.22
C VAL A 35 31.16 -17.34 42.92
N ASP A 36 30.42 -17.48 41.82
CA ASP A 36 30.73 -16.83 40.54
C ASP A 36 30.38 -15.33 40.61
N PHE A 37 31.31 -14.56 41.19
CA PHE A 37 31.15 -13.13 41.41
C PHE A 37 30.95 -12.36 40.09
N SER A 38 31.65 -12.76 39.01
CA SER A 38 31.54 -12.09 37.72
C SER A 38 30.12 -12.19 37.15
N THR A 39 29.52 -13.38 37.15
CA THR A 39 28.14 -13.57 36.68
C THR A 39 27.14 -12.81 37.54
N ALA A 40 27.34 -12.78 38.87
CA ALA A 40 26.46 -12.06 39.79
C ALA A 40 26.47 -10.54 39.57
N ILE A 41 27.66 -9.92 39.36
CA ILE A 41 27.77 -8.48 39.05
C ILE A 41 27.05 -8.18 37.75
N SER A 42 27.34 -8.96 36.70
CA SER A 42 26.77 -8.70 35.37
C SER A 42 25.25 -8.78 35.41
N ASN A 43 24.68 -9.85 35.99
CA ASN A 43 23.23 -10.02 36.08
C ASN A 43 22.57 -8.90 36.91
N THR A 44 23.19 -8.48 38.03
CA THR A 44 22.63 -7.42 38.86
C THR A 44 22.56 -6.09 38.12
N ILE A 45 23.62 -5.74 37.37
CA ILE A 45 23.61 -4.49 36.60
C ILE A 45 22.63 -4.59 35.41
N LEU A 46 22.54 -5.74 34.76
CA LEU A 46 21.54 -5.98 33.71
C LEU A 46 20.10 -5.90 34.25
N GLU A 47 19.84 -6.34 35.48
CA GLU A 47 18.55 -6.13 36.17
C GLU A 47 18.27 -4.64 36.41
N LEU A 48 19.27 -3.86 36.83
CA LEU A 48 19.12 -2.42 37.02
C LEU A 48 18.79 -1.70 35.71
N TYR A 49 19.37 -2.11 34.58
CA TYR A 49 19.05 -1.54 33.27
C TYR A 49 17.59 -1.74 32.83
N ARG A 50 16.87 -2.72 33.39
CA ARG A 50 15.42 -2.88 33.17
C ARG A 50 14.62 -1.74 33.78
N LEU A 51 15.09 -1.23 34.91
CA LEU A 51 14.46 -0.13 35.64
C LEU A 51 14.99 1.24 35.19
N TYR A 52 16.25 1.30 34.75
CA TYR A 52 16.96 2.52 34.37
C TYR A 52 17.63 2.35 32.99
N PRO A 53 16.85 2.40 31.89
CA PRO A 53 17.38 2.19 30.55
C PRO A 53 18.36 3.31 30.15
N ALA A 54 19.44 2.93 29.46
CA ALA A 54 20.49 3.81 28.95
C ALA A 54 21.20 4.70 30.00
N ASP A 55 21.19 4.29 31.28
CA ASP A 55 21.84 5.03 32.35
C ASP A 55 23.39 5.04 32.22
N PRO A 56 24.04 6.22 32.21
CA PRO A 56 25.49 6.33 32.03
C PRO A 56 26.28 5.87 33.27
N THR A 57 25.71 5.95 34.47
CA THR A 57 26.41 5.52 35.70
C THR A 57 26.49 4.00 35.77
N LEU A 58 25.42 3.27 35.39
CA LEU A 58 25.46 1.81 35.25
C LEU A 58 26.48 1.36 34.20
N ARG A 59 26.67 2.14 33.13
CA ARG A 59 27.70 1.89 32.12
C ARG A 59 29.10 2.03 32.70
N GLU A 60 29.35 3.07 33.50
CA GLU A 60 30.63 3.28 34.17
C GLU A 60 30.94 2.16 35.19
N TYR A 61 29.92 1.66 35.89
CA TYR A 61 30.08 0.50 36.79
C TYR A 61 30.56 -0.74 36.02
N LEU A 62 29.91 -1.09 34.90
CA LEU A 62 30.34 -2.20 34.06
C LEU A 62 31.73 -1.96 33.46
N GLN A 63 31.99 -0.76 32.96
CA GLN A 63 33.27 -0.42 32.34
C GLN A 63 34.43 -0.55 33.34
N LEU A 64 34.26 -0.06 34.56
CA LEU A 64 35.28 -0.21 35.61
C LEU A 64 35.47 -1.67 36.02
N ALA A 65 34.38 -2.42 36.20
CA ALA A 65 34.47 -3.85 36.54
C ALA A 65 35.17 -4.68 35.45
N LEU A 66 34.95 -4.35 34.17
CA LEU A 66 35.64 -4.95 33.02
C LEU A 66 37.12 -4.56 32.97
N SER A 67 37.44 -3.28 33.16
CA SER A 67 38.82 -2.78 33.11
C SER A 67 39.70 -3.30 34.25
N ASP A 68 39.09 -3.57 35.39
CA ASP A 68 39.75 -4.04 36.60
C ASP A 68 39.94 -5.58 36.63
N GLY A 69 39.23 -6.30 35.75
CA GLY A 69 39.24 -7.77 35.71
C GLY A 69 38.32 -8.45 36.74
N LEU A 70 37.52 -7.67 37.50
CA LEU A 70 36.49 -8.21 38.39
C LEU A 70 35.35 -8.90 37.62
N LEU A 71 35.06 -8.40 36.42
CA LEU A 71 34.16 -8.98 35.43
C LEU A 71 34.96 -9.30 34.17
N SER A 72 34.97 -10.57 33.75
CA SER A 72 35.58 -10.91 32.46
C SER A 72 34.62 -10.55 31.32
N ASN A 73 35.19 -10.10 30.20
CA ASN A 73 34.38 -9.74 29.02
C ASN A 73 33.58 -10.95 28.50
N ALA A 74 34.13 -12.16 28.59
CA ALA A 74 33.46 -13.38 28.17
C ALA A 74 32.21 -13.71 29.01
N VAL A 75 32.26 -13.48 30.33
CA VAL A 75 31.10 -13.64 31.23
C VAL A 75 30.07 -12.54 30.98
N PHE A 76 30.53 -11.30 30.77
CA PHE A 76 29.66 -10.18 30.41
C PHE A 76 28.89 -10.44 29.11
N VAL A 77 29.57 -10.79 28.01
CA VAL A 77 28.92 -11.09 26.72
C VAL A 77 27.89 -12.20 26.88
N SER A 78 28.24 -13.28 27.57
CA SER A 78 27.35 -14.44 27.77
C SER A 78 26.08 -14.10 28.57
N THR A 79 26.21 -13.26 29.61
CA THR A 79 25.06 -12.83 30.43
C THR A 79 24.22 -11.77 29.72
N PHE A 80 24.86 -10.85 29.00
CA PHE A 80 24.22 -9.79 28.22
C PHE A 80 23.35 -10.35 27.07
N ILE A 81 23.91 -11.16 26.17
CA ILE A 81 23.17 -11.65 24.99
C ILE A 81 21.97 -12.53 25.39
N ARG A 82 22.08 -13.22 26.53
CA ARG A 82 20.97 -13.98 27.12
C ARG A 82 19.91 -13.06 27.71
N ALA A 83 20.32 -12.05 28.48
CA ALA A 83 19.42 -11.08 29.09
C ALA A 83 18.69 -10.22 28.05
N ALA A 84 19.29 -9.97 26.89
CA ALA A 84 18.68 -9.20 25.81
C ALA A 84 17.38 -9.83 25.25
N ARG A 85 17.14 -11.13 25.49
CA ARG A 85 15.88 -11.80 25.13
C ARG A 85 14.69 -11.37 25.99
N ASP A 86 14.93 -10.78 27.16
CA ASP A 86 13.89 -10.30 28.06
C ASP A 86 13.31 -8.97 27.54
N PRO A 87 11.98 -8.87 27.29
CA PRO A 87 11.36 -7.67 26.77
C PRO A 87 11.59 -6.42 27.64
N GLU A 88 11.81 -6.58 28.95
CA GLU A 88 12.09 -5.46 29.86
C GLU A 88 13.44 -4.78 29.59
N LEU A 89 14.38 -5.49 28.95
CA LEU A 89 15.71 -4.96 28.59
C LEU A 89 15.78 -4.45 27.14
N GLN A 90 14.73 -4.64 26.32
CA GLN A 90 14.71 -4.35 24.88
C GLN A 90 14.56 -2.85 24.54
N ASN A 91 15.47 -2.03 25.08
CA ASN A 91 15.62 -0.64 24.72
C ASN A 91 16.81 -0.46 23.75
N GLY A 92 16.57 0.17 22.60
CA GLY A 92 17.58 0.29 21.54
C GLY A 92 18.89 0.96 21.97
N SER A 93 18.82 2.02 22.79
CA SER A 93 20.01 2.71 23.31
C SER A 93 20.76 1.90 24.35
N THR A 94 20.06 1.19 25.24
CA THR A 94 20.69 0.30 26.24
C THR A 94 21.44 -0.84 25.54
N LEU A 95 20.79 -1.51 24.58
CA LEU A 95 21.40 -2.64 23.88
C LEU A 95 22.62 -2.20 23.05
N ASP A 96 22.56 -1.05 22.38
CA ASP A 96 23.69 -0.50 21.60
C ASP A 96 24.88 -0.19 22.52
N MET A 97 24.61 0.45 23.66
CA MET A 97 25.62 0.76 24.66
C MET A 97 26.31 -0.50 25.21
N LEU A 98 25.54 -1.55 25.50
CA LEU A 98 26.08 -2.82 26.01
C LEU A 98 26.88 -3.58 24.93
N CYS A 99 26.42 -3.59 23.67
CA CYS A 99 27.17 -4.15 22.55
C CYS A 99 28.51 -3.43 22.37
N ARG A 100 28.48 -2.09 22.34
CA ARG A 100 29.69 -1.27 22.21
C ARG A 100 30.65 -1.46 23.37
N LEU A 101 30.14 -1.66 24.60
CA LEU A 101 30.99 -1.93 25.75
C LEU A 101 31.75 -3.26 25.56
N ALA A 102 31.04 -4.33 25.19
CA ALA A 102 31.66 -5.63 24.91
C ALA A 102 32.72 -5.56 23.78
N LEU A 103 32.39 -4.86 22.69
CA LEU A 103 33.27 -4.67 21.55
C LEU A 103 34.51 -3.83 21.91
N ASN A 104 34.32 -2.71 22.61
CA ASN A 104 35.43 -1.85 23.03
C ASN A 104 36.37 -2.59 23.99
N THR A 105 35.83 -3.36 24.94
CA THR A 105 36.66 -4.19 25.83
C THR A 105 37.43 -5.25 25.05
N HIS A 106 36.82 -5.84 24.02
CA HIS A 106 37.51 -6.78 23.15
C HIS A 106 38.66 -6.12 22.38
N TYR A 107 38.39 -5.05 21.63
CA TYR A 107 39.41 -4.39 20.80
C TYR A 107 40.54 -3.74 21.62
N THR A 108 40.23 -3.21 22.81
CA THR A 108 41.26 -2.68 23.73
C THR A 108 42.12 -3.76 24.36
N SER A 109 41.61 -4.98 24.53
CA SER A 109 42.38 -6.10 25.07
C SER A 109 43.43 -6.67 24.10
N GLY A 110 43.29 -6.43 22.79
CA GLY A 110 44.18 -6.98 21.75
C GLY A 110 44.22 -8.51 21.67
N SER A 111 43.35 -9.20 22.41
CA SER A 111 43.30 -10.67 22.51
C SER A 111 42.43 -11.24 21.38
N SER A 112 42.65 -12.51 21.03
CA SER A 112 41.77 -13.21 20.06
C SER A 112 40.32 -13.29 20.57
N PRO A 113 39.32 -13.35 19.67
CA PRO A 113 37.91 -13.51 20.05
C PRO A 113 37.69 -14.71 20.99
N ALA A 114 38.35 -15.84 20.68
CA ALA A 114 38.56 -16.95 21.59
C ALA A 114 39.55 -16.53 22.70
N GLY A 115 39.07 -16.39 23.93
CA GLY A 115 39.81 -15.88 25.08
C GLY A 115 39.27 -14.54 25.60
N SER A 116 38.73 -13.69 24.73
CA SER A 116 38.18 -12.38 25.10
C SER A 116 36.64 -12.37 25.18
N ILE A 117 35.97 -12.87 24.13
CA ILE A 117 34.50 -12.87 24.01
C ILE A 117 33.92 -14.21 24.48
N ILE A 118 34.68 -15.28 24.30
CA ILE A 118 34.34 -16.62 24.77
C ILE A 118 35.51 -17.15 25.62
N PRO A 119 35.26 -17.82 26.76
CA PRO A 119 36.32 -18.47 27.53
C PRO A 119 37.00 -19.57 26.71
N LEU A 120 38.33 -19.72 26.83
CA LEU A 120 39.09 -20.76 26.12
C LEU A 120 38.66 -22.20 26.48
N ALA A 121 38.02 -22.38 27.63
CA ALA A 121 37.57 -23.67 28.14
C ALA A 121 36.13 -24.05 27.71
N ASP A 122 35.43 -23.19 26.95
CA ASP A 122 34.05 -23.45 26.55
C ASP A 122 33.96 -24.60 25.55
N SER A 123 32.97 -25.47 25.74
CA SER A 123 32.63 -26.49 24.74
C SER A 123 32.02 -25.84 23.50
N GLN A 124 32.17 -26.48 22.33
CA GLN A 124 31.59 -25.98 21.07
C GLN A 124 30.07 -25.84 21.14
N VAL A 125 29.40 -26.70 21.91
CA VAL A 125 27.95 -26.58 22.18
C VAL A 125 27.61 -25.29 22.92
N SER A 126 28.44 -24.87 23.90
CA SER A 126 28.30 -23.58 24.59
C SER A 126 28.48 -22.41 23.62
N VAL A 127 29.50 -22.48 22.74
CA VAL A 127 29.76 -21.46 21.72
C VAL A 127 28.55 -21.30 20.78
N LEU A 128 28.01 -22.40 20.27
CA LEU A 128 26.86 -22.37 19.36
C LEU A 128 25.59 -21.85 20.04
N SER A 129 25.39 -22.14 21.33
CA SER A 129 24.28 -21.53 22.08
C SER A 129 24.41 -20.00 22.16
N LYS A 130 25.63 -19.48 22.31
CA LYS A 130 25.90 -18.03 22.31
C LYS A 130 25.72 -17.41 20.93
N VAL A 131 26.08 -18.13 19.86
CA VAL A 131 25.77 -17.72 18.48
C VAL A 131 24.25 -17.62 18.29
N GLN A 132 23.48 -18.59 18.77
CA GLN A 132 22.02 -18.55 18.72
C GLN A 132 21.44 -17.38 19.54
N ASP A 133 22.02 -17.08 20.71
CA ASP A 133 21.66 -15.89 21.51
C ASP A 133 21.96 -14.59 20.75
N ALA A 134 23.09 -14.50 20.04
CA ALA A 134 23.45 -13.35 19.22
C ALA A 134 22.56 -13.20 17.97
N LEU A 135 22.20 -14.30 17.31
CA LEU A 135 21.23 -14.29 16.21
C LEU A 135 19.85 -13.82 16.70
N ALA A 136 19.45 -14.18 17.93
CA ALA A 136 18.23 -13.64 18.54
C ALA A 136 18.35 -12.13 18.82
N LEU A 137 19.49 -11.66 19.33
CA LEU A 137 19.77 -10.22 19.51
C LEU A 137 19.69 -9.46 18.18
N LEU A 138 20.19 -10.02 17.08
CA LEU A 138 20.07 -9.43 15.74
C LEU A 138 18.62 -9.29 15.30
N ARG A 139 17.78 -10.31 15.53
CA ARG A 139 16.34 -10.23 15.24
C ARG A 139 15.68 -9.12 16.06
N ILE A 140 16.02 -9.01 17.35
CA ILE A 140 15.51 -7.95 18.24
C ILE A 140 15.95 -6.57 17.74
N ALA A 141 17.23 -6.40 17.39
CA ALA A 141 17.77 -5.15 16.86
C ALA A 141 17.03 -4.66 15.61
N HIS A 142 16.65 -5.56 14.71
CA HIS A 142 15.88 -5.24 13.50
C HIS A 142 14.38 -5.02 13.75
N SER A 143 13.85 -5.46 14.90
CA SER A 143 12.46 -5.24 15.29
C SER A 143 12.24 -3.90 16.02
N LEU A 144 13.30 -3.29 16.55
CA LEU A 144 13.25 -2.02 17.27
C LEU A 144 13.32 -0.83 16.30
N PRO A 145 12.69 0.32 16.63
CA PRO A 145 12.72 1.50 15.78
C PRO A 145 14.17 2.02 15.60
N PRO A 146 14.57 2.43 14.39
CA PRO A 146 15.91 2.93 14.12
C PRO A 146 16.19 4.23 14.89
N SER A 147 17.39 4.35 15.46
CA SER A 147 17.85 5.55 16.15
C SER A 147 18.96 6.24 15.36
N ASN A 148 18.90 7.56 15.25
CA ASN A 148 19.94 8.35 14.57
C ASN A 148 21.26 8.41 15.38
N PHE A 149 21.20 8.15 16.69
CA PHE A 149 22.35 8.27 17.59
C PHE A 149 22.96 6.92 17.98
N HIS A 150 22.16 5.85 17.94
CA HIS A 150 22.56 4.50 18.36
C HIS A 150 22.45 3.55 17.18
N GLN A 151 23.57 2.93 16.81
CA GLN A 151 23.68 2.03 15.66
C GLN A 151 23.63 0.57 16.10
N LEU A 152 22.56 0.20 16.83
CA LEU A 152 22.41 -1.12 17.43
C LEU A 152 22.60 -2.26 16.41
N ILE A 153 22.05 -2.13 15.20
CA ILE A 153 22.18 -3.15 14.15
C ILE A 153 23.66 -3.39 13.79
N VAL A 154 24.46 -2.31 13.70
CA VAL A 154 25.89 -2.40 13.40
C VAL A 154 26.63 -3.09 14.55
N SER A 155 26.45 -2.61 15.78
CA SER A 155 27.14 -3.17 16.95
C SER A 155 26.72 -4.61 17.25
N ALA A 156 25.46 -4.98 17.04
CA ALA A 156 25.01 -6.36 17.16
C ALA A 156 25.59 -7.26 16.04
N SER A 157 25.75 -6.73 14.83
CA SER A 157 26.34 -7.46 13.70
C SER A 157 27.82 -7.75 13.92
N GLU A 158 28.59 -6.76 14.39
CA GLU A 158 30.00 -6.95 14.73
C GLU A 158 30.18 -8.01 15.84
N LEU A 159 29.35 -7.94 16.89
CA LEU A 159 29.39 -8.93 17.96
C LEU A 159 29.06 -10.35 17.46
N ALA A 160 28.08 -10.48 16.57
CA ALA A 160 27.72 -11.75 15.95
C ALA A 160 28.85 -12.31 15.06
N ILE A 161 29.53 -11.46 14.28
CA ILE A 161 30.70 -11.85 13.48
C ILE A 161 31.79 -12.43 14.38
N LEU A 162 32.11 -11.75 15.49
CA LEU A 162 33.13 -12.21 16.43
C LEU A 162 32.76 -13.54 17.09
N LEU A 163 31.50 -13.73 17.47
CA LEU A 163 31.02 -15.01 18.02
C LEU A 163 31.06 -16.14 16.99
N LEU A 164 30.69 -15.87 15.73
CA LEU A 164 30.78 -16.84 14.63
C LEU A 164 32.23 -17.24 14.35
N SER A 165 33.18 -16.30 14.47
CA SER A 165 34.61 -16.58 14.29
C SER A 165 35.21 -17.53 15.34
N CYS A 166 34.54 -17.69 16.48
CA CYS A 166 34.96 -18.62 17.53
C CYS A 166 34.50 -20.07 17.29
N VAL A 167 33.69 -20.33 16.27
CA VAL A 167 33.24 -21.69 15.94
C VAL A 167 34.33 -22.37 15.10
N THR A 168 34.95 -23.42 15.65
CA THR A 168 36.12 -24.06 15.01
C THR A 168 35.85 -25.52 14.61
N ASP A 169 35.39 -26.36 15.53
CA ASP A 169 35.15 -27.79 15.29
C ASP A 169 33.68 -28.16 15.48
N MET A 170 32.99 -28.52 14.40
CA MET A 170 31.59 -28.91 14.40
C MET A 170 31.38 -30.43 14.32
N SER A 171 32.45 -31.23 14.29
CA SER A 171 32.40 -32.70 14.18
C SER A 171 31.63 -33.39 15.31
N GLN A 172 31.51 -32.73 16.47
CA GLN A 172 30.84 -33.24 17.67
C GLN A 172 29.33 -33.00 17.67
N LEU A 173 28.78 -32.29 16.68
CA LEU A 173 27.35 -32.01 16.60
C LEU A 173 26.57 -33.20 16.03
N THR A 174 25.44 -33.50 16.66
CA THR A 174 24.46 -34.42 16.06
C THR A 174 23.78 -33.77 14.86
N ALA A 175 23.35 -34.56 13.87
CA ALA A 175 22.60 -34.05 12.71
C ALA A 175 21.34 -33.26 13.12
N ALA A 176 20.67 -33.65 14.22
CA ALA A 176 19.53 -32.93 14.76
C ALA A 176 19.88 -31.53 15.29
N GLN A 177 21.02 -31.39 16.00
CA GLN A 177 21.49 -30.09 16.47
C GLN A 177 21.96 -29.20 15.31
N ALA A 178 22.66 -29.78 14.32
CA ALA A 178 23.06 -29.07 13.12
C ALA A 178 21.84 -28.50 12.36
N MET A 179 20.73 -29.25 12.27
CA MET A 179 19.49 -28.76 11.66
C MET A 179 18.88 -27.57 12.40
N ILE A 180 18.94 -27.54 13.74
CA ILE A 180 18.41 -26.42 14.53
C ILE A 180 19.21 -25.14 14.25
N TYR A 181 20.55 -25.21 14.35
CA TYR A 181 21.42 -24.06 14.09
C TYR A 181 21.36 -23.60 12.63
N LEU A 182 21.22 -24.55 11.70
CA LEU A 182 21.05 -24.27 10.28
C LEU A 182 19.71 -23.58 9.99
N GLY A 183 18.63 -24.00 10.66
CA GLY A 183 17.33 -23.35 10.58
C GLY A 183 17.37 -21.90 11.08
N ASP A 184 17.99 -21.68 12.24
CA ASP A 184 18.13 -20.34 12.81
C ASP A 184 18.99 -19.40 11.95
N ALA A 185 20.11 -19.90 11.41
CA ALA A 185 20.98 -19.11 10.54
C ALA A 185 20.31 -18.77 9.19
N ASN A 186 19.59 -19.73 8.58
CA ASN A 186 18.85 -19.46 7.34
C ASN A 186 17.68 -18.51 7.55
N ASP A 187 16.95 -18.64 8.67
CA ASP A 187 15.90 -17.69 9.04
C ASP A 187 16.46 -16.26 9.13
N VAL A 188 17.63 -16.07 9.75
CA VAL A 188 18.29 -14.75 9.81
C VAL A 188 18.76 -14.26 8.44
N LEU A 189 19.35 -15.13 7.61
CA LEU A 189 19.77 -14.78 6.24
C LEU A 189 18.60 -14.37 5.33
N GLN A 190 17.43 -15.00 5.52
CA GLN A 190 16.25 -14.78 4.68
C GLN A 190 15.36 -13.66 5.21
N SER A 191 15.30 -13.45 6.54
CA SER A 191 14.36 -12.49 7.16
C SER A 191 14.95 -11.10 7.41
N LEU A 192 16.27 -10.94 7.49
CA LEU A 192 16.93 -9.67 7.85
C LEU A 192 17.83 -9.18 6.70
N ARG A 193 17.95 -7.84 6.48
CA ARG A 193 19.05 -7.32 5.63
C ARG A 193 20.30 -7.19 6.48
N LEU A 194 21.20 -8.15 6.30
CA LEU A 194 22.50 -8.17 6.96
C LEU A 194 23.52 -7.31 6.18
N SER A 195 24.56 -6.84 6.87
CA SER A 195 25.74 -6.27 6.21
C SER A 195 26.41 -7.34 5.34
N GLN A 196 27.11 -6.91 4.28
CA GLN A 196 27.80 -7.83 3.37
C GLN A 196 28.78 -8.75 4.11
N GLU A 197 29.51 -8.21 5.10
CA GLU A 197 30.45 -8.96 5.94
C GLU A 197 29.75 -10.03 6.79
N LEU A 198 28.70 -9.66 7.53
CA LEU A 198 27.95 -10.62 8.36
C LEU A 198 27.29 -11.69 7.48
N ARG A 199 26.76 -11.30 6.32
CA ARG A 199 26.16 -12.23 5.37
C ARG A 199 27.16 -13.27 4.89
N GLN A 200 28.36 -12.86 4.48
CA GLN A 200 29.42 -13.79 4.04
C GLN A 200 29.84 -14.76 5.16
N VAL A 201 30.02 -14.26 6.37
CA VAL A 201 30.39 -15.10 7.54
C VAL A 201 29.27 -16.09 7.86
N LEU A 202 28.02 -15.65 7.81
CA LEU A 202 26.86 -16.49 8.11
C LEU A 202 26.59 -17.52 6.99
N GLU A 203 26.79 -17.17 5.72
CA GLU A 203 26.75 -18.10 4.57
C GLU A 203 27.85 -19.17 4.70
N GLY A 204 29.06 -18.79 5.10
CA GLY A 204 30.16 -19.73 5.39
C GLY A 204 29.84 -20.68 6.56
N PHE A 205 29.20 -20.16 7.61
CA PHE A 205 28.71 -20.95 8.74
C PHE A 205 27.61 -21.95 8.31
N VAL A 206 26.65 -21.50 7.50
CA VAL A 206 25.58 -22.33 6.91
C VAL A 206 26.17 -23.43 6.01
N LEU A 207 27.17 -23.11 5.20
CA LEU A 207 27.87 -24.09 4.37
C LEU A 207 28.55 -25.16 5.24
N SER A 208 29.21 -24.75 6.32
CA SER A 208 29.90 -25.64 7.26
C SER A 208 28.92 -26.58 7.97
N LEU A 209 27.77 -26.07 8.42
CA LEU A 209 26.68 -26.88 8.98
C LEU A 209 26.09 -27.85 7.95
N SER A 210 25.98 -27.42 6.69
CA SER A 210 25.43 -28.25 5.61
C SER A 210 26.36 -29.39 5.23
N LEU A 211 27.68 -29.19 5.25
CA LEU A 211 28.69 -30.24 5.02
C LEU A 211 28.67 -31.31 6.12
N LEU A 212 28.34 -30.93 7.35
CA LEU A 212 28.27 -31.85 8.49
C LEU A 212 27.10 -32.84 8.40
N MET A 213 26.04 -32.47 7.68
CA MET A 213 24.80 -33.25 7.61
C MET A 213 24.91 -34.48 6.69
N GLY A 214 26.02 -34.65 5.95
CA GLY A 214 26.23 -35.76 5.03
C GLY A 214 25.37 -35.67 3.76
N ASP A 215 25.82 -36.32 2.68
CA ASP A 215 25.14 -36.29 1.38
C ASP A 215 23.71 -36.87 1.47
N ASP A 216 23.40 -37.75 2.42
CA ASP A 216 22.05 -38.30 2.57
C ASP A 216 21.04 -37.29 3.15
N ALA A 217 21.41 -36.45 4.12
CA ALA A 217 20.50 -35.44 4.65
C ALA A 217 20.41 -34.20 3.74
N LYS A 218 21.49 -33.89 3.03
CA LYS A 218 21.49 -32.89 1.95
C LYS A 218 20.69 -33.38 0.75
N ALA A 219 20.83 -34.64 0.33
CA ALA A 219 20.01 -35.26 -0.70
C ALA A 219 18.56 -35.41 -0.23
N VAL A 220 18.27 -35.63 1.05
CA VAL A 220 16.88 -35.59 1.55
C VAL A 220 16.33 -34.17 1.53
N ARG A 221 17.14 -33.12 1.77
CA ARG A 221 16.69 -31.72 1.71
C ARG A 221 16.58 -31.19 0.28
N ASP A 222 17.54 -31.51 -0.59
CA ASP A 222 17.56 -31.17 -2.01
C ASP A 222 16.52 -32.02 -2.74
N ALA A 223 16.36 -33.30 -2.40
CA ALA A 223 15.21 -34.08 -2.83
C ALA A 223 13.94 -33.55 -2.18
N GLN A 224 13.85 -33.04 -0.95
CA GLN A 224 12.61 -32.46 -0.41
C GLN A 224 12.31 -31.06 -0.97
N MET A 225 13.30 -30.28 -1.39
CA MET A 225 13.12 -29.02 -2.11
C MET A 225 12.76 -29.29 -3.57
N LEU A 226 13.42 -30.24 -4.22
CA LEU A 226 13.06 -30.74 -5.53
C LEU A 226 11.75 -31.51 -5.51
N HIS A 227 11.36 -32.16 -4.40
CA HIS A 227 10.12 -32.91 -4.22
C HIS A 227 9.03 -32.02 -3.63
N ALA A 228 9.33 -30.87 -3.03
CA ALA A 228 8.38 -29.79 -2.80
C ALA A 228 8.12 -29.04 -4.11
N MET A 229 9.17 -28.75 -4.90
CA MET A 229 9.08 -28.21 -6.27
C MET A 229 8.40 -29.21 -7.23
N GLN A 230 8.72 -30.50 -7.15
CA GLN A 230 8.11 -31.58 -7.93
C GLN A 230 6.77 -32.02 -7.35
N LEU A 231 6.45 -31.87 -6.06
CA LEU A 231 5.05 -32.01 -5.59
C LEU A 231 4.21 -30.78 -5.93
N THR A 232 4.83 -29.60 -6.13
CA THR A 232 4.19 -28.43 -6.75
C THR A 232 4.16 -28.50 -8.29
N MET A 233 4.86 -29.45 -8.92
CA MET A 233 4.80 -29.70 -10.38
C MET A 233 4.35 -31.11 -10.76
N GLY A 234 3.97 -31.96 -9.80
CA GLY A 234 3.97 -33.41 -10.02
C GLY A 234 3.38 -34.17 -8.84
N LYS A 235 2.09 -34.50 -9.01
CA LYS A 235 1.30 -35.47 -8.26
C LYS A 235 1.02 -35.12 -6.80
N ASN A 236 -0.07 -34.38 -6.60
CA ASN A 236 -1.25 -35.00 -6.00
C ASN A 236 -2.47 -34.66 -6.86
N ASP A 237 -3.13 -35.72 -7.34
CA ASP A 237 -4.39 -35.79 -8.09
C ASP A 237 -4.46 -35.18 -9.50
N VAL A 238 -3.77 -35.85 -10.43
CA VAL A 238 -4.32 -36.02 -11.78
C VAL A 238 -5.53 -36.97 -11.66
N HIS A 239 -6.68 -36.51 -12.16
CA HIS A 239 -8.02 -37.14 -12.23
C HIS A 239 -9.13 -36.58 -11.33
N GLY A 240 -9.21 -35.25 -11.22
CA GLY A 240 -10.50 -34.55 -11.32
C GLY A 240 -10.81 -34.28 -12.79
N VAL A 241 -11.53 -35.18 -13.45
CA VAL A 241 -12.09 -34.98 -14.80
C VAL A 241 -13.13 -33.86 -14.74
N ASN A 242 -12.92 -32.79 -15.52
CA ASN A 242 -13.84 -31.69 -15.82
C ASN A 242 -14.34 -30.84 -14.65
N GLY A 243 -14.36 -29.52 -14.80
CA GLY A 243 -15.32 -28.74 -14.01
C GLY A 243 -15.16 -27.25 -14.06
N GLU A 244 -14.29 -26.70 -13.21
CA GLU A 244 -14.47 -25.32 -12.82
C GLU A 244 -13.23 -24.49 -13.10
N THR A 245 -13.32 -23.65 -14.12
CA THR A 245 -12.48 -22.46 -14.25
C THR A 245 -12.51 -21.70 -12.92
N ASP A 246 -11.36 -21.50 -12.29
CA ASP A 246 -11.25 -20.70 -11.06
C ASP A 246 -11.29 -19.21 -11.42
N THR A 247 -12.51 -18.71 -11.63
CA THR A 247 -12.77 -17.29 -11.83
C THR A 247 -12.68 -16.48 -10.54
N VAL A 248 -12.59 -17.14 -9.37
CA VAL A 248 -12.60 -16.47 -8.07
C VAL A 248 -11.23 -15.88 -7.77
N THR A 249 -10.18 -16.69 -7.81
CA THR A 249 -8.82 -16.25 -7.43
C THR A 249 -8.30 -15.15 -8.36
N CYS A 250 -8.25 -15.44 -9.67
CA CYS A 250 -7.77 -14.47 -10.66
C CYS A 250 -8.77 -13.31 -10.84
N GLY A 251 -10.07 -13.53 -10.64
CA GLY A 251 -11.07 -12.46 -10.66
C GLY A 251 -10.82 -11.43 -9.56
N LEU A 252 -10.66 -11.88 -8.31
CA LEU A 252 -10.36 -11.00 -7.18
C LEU A 252 -9.02 -10.28 -7.36
N LEU A 253 -7.99 -10.97 -7.86
CA LEU A 253 -6.70 -10.38 -8.18
C LEU A 253 -6.84 -9.23 -9.18
N LEU A 254 -7.48 -9.47 -10.33
CA LEU A 254 -7.64 -8.47 -11.38
C LEU A 254 -8.52 -7.30 -10.93
N GLN A 255 -9.60 -7.58 -10.19
CA GLN A 255 -10.45 -6.56 -9.57
C GLN A 255 -9.64 -5.70 -8.60
N CYS A 256 -8.74 -6.31 -7.80
CA CYS A 256 -7.84 -5.58 -6.91
C CYS A 256 -6.90 -4.66 -7.68
N LEU A 257 -6.21 -5.18 -8.70
CA LEU A 257 -5.30 -4.40 -9.53
C LEU A 257 -5.99 -3.19 -10.16
N MET A 258 -7.23 -3.36 -10.65
CA MET A 258 -8.01 -2.26 -11.24
C MET A 258 -8.59 -1.28 -10.21
N ALA A 259 -9.19 -1.77 -9.13
CA ALA A 259 -9.80 -0.93 -8.10
C ALA A 259 -8.73 -0.11 -7.36
N CYS A 260 -7.59 -0.74 -7.06
CA CYS A 260 -6.46 -0.13 -6.38
C CYS A 260 -5.43 0.46 -7.34
N ARG A 261 -5.77 0.75 -8.60
CA ARG A 261 -4.82 1.15 -9.67
C ARG A 261 -3.90 2.33 -9.32
N THR A 262 -4.30 3.21 -8.40
CA THR A 262 -3.49 4.34 -7.91
C THR A 262 -2.72 4.07 -6.61
N CYS A 263 -2.93 2.92 -5.98
CA CYS A 263 -2.22 2.48 -4.78
C CYS A 263 -0.95 1.71 -5.17
N ASP A 264 -0.06 1.49 -4.19
CA ASP A 264 1.24 0.86 -4.41
C ASP A 264 1.12 -0.53 -5.07
N PHE A 265 0.14 -1.34 -4.67
CA PHE A 265 -0.11 -2.70 -5.19
C PHE A 265 -1.13 -2.76 -6.33
N GLY A 266 -1.41 -1.62 -6.97
CA GLY A 266 -2.36 -1.50 -8.08
C GLY A 266 -1.74 -1.70 -9.46
N ALA A 267 -2.60 -1.73 -10.47
CA ALA A 267 -2.20 -1.83 -11.87
C ALA A 267 -1.23 -0.72 -12.31
N GLY A 268 -1.30 0.49 -11.74
CA GLY A 268 -0.42 1.60 -12.07
C GLY A 268 1.04 1.40 -11.62
N SER A 269 1.32 0.40 -10.78
CA SER A 269 2.69 0.02 -10.45
C SER A 269 3.12 -1.24 -11.21
N ASP A 270 4.29 -1.21 -11.85
CA ASP A 270 4.88 -2.40 -12.48
C ASP A 270 5.33 -3.43 -11.43
N LEU A 271 6.29 -3.05 -10.57
CA LEU A 271 6.98 -3.97 -9.67
C LEU A 271 6.02 -4.62 -8.65
N GLU A 272 5.23 -3.81 -7.96
CA GLU A 272 4.31 -4.32 -6.93
C GLU A 272 3.15 -5.14 -7.52
N ALA A 273 2.61 -4.77 -8.69
CA ALA A 273 1.60 -5.59 -9.34
C ALA A 273 2.17 -6.95 -9.75
N VAL A 274 3.37 -6.97 -10.32
CA VAL A 274 4.09 -8.20 -10.67
C VAL A 274 4.39 -9.02 -9.41
N ALA A 275 4.79 -8.39 -8.30
CA ALA A 275 5.01 -9.07 -7.03
C ALA A 275 3.73 -9.77 -6.54
N VAL A 276 2.57 -9.11 -6.61
CA VAL A 276 1.29 -9.73 -6.23
C VAL A 276 0.92 -10.87 -7.19
N MET A 277 1.16 -10.73 -8.50
CA MET A 277 0.94 -11.81 -9.47
C MET A 277 1.87 -13.01 -9.22
N THR A 278 3.15 -12.77 -8.98
CA THR A 278 4.15 -13.80 -8.62
C THR A 278 3.78 -14.49 -7.30
N GLY A 279 3.38 -13.74 -6.28
CA GLY A 279 2.91 -14.28 -5.01
C GLY A 279 1.68 -15.16 -5.18
N THR A 280 0.73 -14.75 -6.04
CA THR A 280 -0.48 -15.52 -6.36
C THR A 280 -0.14 -16.80 -7.13
N LEU A 281 0.74 -16.74 -8.13
CA LEU A 281 1.22 -17.91 -8.87
C LEU A 281 1.88 -18.92 -7.91
N ARG A 282 2.79 -18.46 -7.04
CA ARG A 282 3.48 -19.31 -6.05
C ARG A 282 2.50 -19.91 -5.02
N TRP A 283 1.52 -19.13 -4.55
CA TRP A 283 0.52 -19.61 -3.59
C TRP A 283 -0.45 -20.64 -4.18
N THR A 284 -0.89 -20.45 -5.42
CA THR A 284 -1.78 -21.40 -6.09
C THR A 284 -1.08 -22.71 -6.45
N SER A 285 0.25 -22.70 -6.54
CA SER A 285 1.06 -23.82 -7.02
C SER A 285 0.65 -24.31 -8.40
N TRP A 286 0.05 -23.42 -9.21
CA TRP A 286 -0.38 -23.75 -10.55
C TRP A 286 0.81 -23.78 -11.50
N ALA A 287 0.82 -24.75 -12.40
CA ALA A 287 1.73 -24.72 -13.54
C ALA A 287 1.47 -23.45 -14.38
N PRO A 288 2.49 -22.87 -15.02
CA PRO A 288 2.37 -21.63 -15.80
C PRO A 288 1.20 -21.62 -16.79
N ASN A 289 0.96 -22.72 -17.50
CA ASN A 289 -0.14 -22.85 -18.47
C ASN A 289 -1.52 -22.77 -17.79
N VAL A 290 -1.69 -23.38 -16.62
CA VAL A 290 -2.92 -23.31 -15.83
C VAL A 290 -3.14 -21.88 -15.36
N PHE A 291 -2.12 -21.26 -14.77
CA PHE A 291 -2.22 -19.88 -14.27
C PHE A 291 -2.57 -18.89 -15.39
N CYS A 292 -1.88 -18.95 -16.53
CA CYS A 292 -2.18 -18.11 -17.68
C CYS A 292 -3.61 -18.33 -18.17
N THR A 293 -4.06 -19.59 -18.27
CA THR A 293 -5.44 -19.90 -18.69
C THR A 293 -6.47 -19.31 -17.74
N GLN A 294 -6.33 -19.52 -16.42
CA GLN A 294 -7.27 -18.99 -15.43
C GLN A 294 -7.27 -17.46 -15.40
N LEU A 295 -6.11 -16.84 -15.54
CA LEU A 295 -5.97 -15.39 -15.58
C LEU A 295 -6.66 -14.77 -16.81
N LEU A 296 -6.44 -15.33 -18.01
CA LEU A 296 -7.06 -14.84 -19.24
C LEU A 296 -8.58 -15.04 -19.23
N VAL A 297 -9.05 -16.20 -18.76
CA VAL A 297 -10.49 -16.47 -18.61
C VAL A 297 -11.10 -15.48 -17.61
N ALA A 298 -10.47 -15.25 -16.45
CA ALA A 298 -10.94 -14.28 -15.46
C ALA A 298 -10.95 -12.85 -16.00
N ALA A 299 -9.93 -12.44 -16.77
CA ALA A 299 -9.85 -11.12 -17.37
C ALA A 299 -11.02 -10.83 -18.32
N LEU A 300 -11.32 -11.78 -19.22
CA LEU A 300 -12.46 -11.65 -20.13
C LEU A 300 -13.80 -11.80 -19.41
N THR A 301 -13.85 -12.60 -18.35
CA THR A 301 -15.01 -12.72 -17.46
C THR A 301 -15.32 -11.37 -16.80
N CYS A 302 -14.31 -10.62 -16.36
CA CYS A 302 -14.48 -9.25 -15.85
C CYS A 302 -14.99 -8.29 -16.93
N VAL A 303 -14.47 -8.37 -18.17
CA VAL A 303 -14.95 -7.54 -19.29
C VAL A 303 -16.40 -7.86 -19.63
N ALA A 304 -16.77 -9.13 -19.78
CA ALA A 304 -18.14 -9.56 -20.07
C ALA A 304 -19.14 -9.12 -18.97
N GLN A 305 -18.67 -8.92 -17.74
CA GLN A 305 -19.50 -8.48 -16.61
C GLN A 305 -19.56 -6.97 -16.44
N SER A 306 -18.72 -6.22 -17.15
CA SER A 306 -18.73 -4.75 -17.15
C SER A 306 -19.88 -4.20 -18.00
N SER A 307 -21.13 -4.48 -17.62
CA SER A 307 -22.30 -4.02 -18.36
C SER A 307 -22.44 -2.49 -18.26
N ALA A 308 -22.80 -1.84 -19.37
CA ALA A 308 -23.10 -0.41 -19.48
C ALA A 308 -24.42 0.03 -18.81
N LYS A 309 -25.10 -0.86 -18.07
CA LYS A 309 -26.41 -0.59 -17.43
C LYS A 309 -26.33 0.12 -16.08
N ASP A 310 -25.20 0.05 -15.39
CA ASP A 310 -24.90 0.98 -14.30
C ASP A 310 -24.46 2.30 -14.96
N ASP A 311 -24.91 3.46 -14.44
CA ASP A 311 -24.82 4.87 -14.95
C ASP A 311 -23.40 5.38 -15.36
N HIS A 312 -22.43 4.50 -15.61
CA HIS A 312 -21.04 4.79 -15.91
C HIS A 312 -20.57 3.96 -17.13
N GLU A 313 -20.75 4.51 -18.34
CA GLU A 313 -20.06 4.07 -19.58
C GLU A 313 -18.55 3.83 -19.38
N SER A 314 -17.95 4.44 -18.34
CA SER A 314 -16.55 4.32 -17.97
C SER A 314 -16.10 2.91 -17.54
N SER A 315 -17.00 2.04 -17.05
CA SER A 315 -16.60 0.75 -16.49
C SER A 315 -16.07 -0.23 -17.55
N PHE A 316 -16.78 -0.40 -18.66
CA PHE A 316 -16.31 -1.25 -19.77
C PHE A 316 -15.04 -0.68 -20.41
N SER A 317 -15.00 0.63 -20.68
CA SER A 317 -13.81 1.25 -21.28
C SER A 317 -12.57 1.07 -20.42
N LEU A 318 -12.72 1.14 -19.10
CA LEU A 318 -11.61 0.93 -18.16
C LEU A 318 -11.15 -0.54 -18.15
N TRP A 319 -12.09 -1.50 -18.14
CA TRP A 319 -11.77 -2.93 -18.23
C TRP A 319 -11.11 -3.28 -19.56
N ARG A 320 -11.58 -2.73 -20.68
CA ARG A 320 -10.93 -2.88 -22.00
C ARG A 320 -9.52 -2.27 -21.99
N ALA A 321 -9.36 -1.05 -21.46
CA ALA A 321 -8.07 -0.39 -21.33
C ALA A 321 -7.08 -1.23 -20.50
N PHE A 322 -7.55 -1.83 -19.40
CA PHE A 322 -6.74 -2.69 -18.55
C PHE A 322 -6.39 -4.01 -19.24
N VAL A 323 -7.38 -4.77 -19.71
CA VAL A 323 -7.16 -6.11 -20.29
C VAL A 323 -6.38 -6.06 -21.59
N VAL A 324 -6.66 -5.09 -22.46
CA VAL A 324 -5.98 -4.98 -23.77
C VAL A 324 -4.70 -4.16 -23.66
N GLY A 325 -4.70 -3.03 -22.94
CA GLY A 325 -3.57 -2.11 -22.91
C GLY A 325 -2.52 -2.41 -21.83
N ARG A 326 -2.96 -2.80 -20.63
CA ARG A 326 -2.08 -2.94 -19.45
C ARG A 326 -1.67 -4.37 -19.14
N LEU A 327 -2.61 -5.32 -19.14
CA LEU A 327 -2.38 -6.71 -18.75
C LEU A 327 -1.27 -7.39 -19.58
N PRO A 328 -1.17 -7.20 -20.91
CA PRO A 328 -0.03 -7.71 -21.69
C PRO A 328 1.32 -7.24 -21.14
N ARG A 329 1.44 -5.98 -20.74
CA ARG A 329 2.71 -5.48 -20.18
C ARG A 329 3.01 -6.08 -18.80
N LEU A 330 1.99 -6.25 -17.96
CA LEU A 330 2.16 -6.91 -16.66
C LEU A 330 2.57 -8.38 -16.82
N LEU A 331 2.04 -9.08 -17.83
CA LEU A 331 2.42 -10.46 -18.14
C LEU A 331 3.86 -10.56 -18.63
N PHE A 332 4.31 -9.61 -19.45
CA PHE A 332 5.70 -9.55 -19.88
C PHE A 332 6.66 -9.24 -18.73
N ALA A 333 6.29 -8.29 -17.86
CA ALA A 333 7.07 -7.99 -16.66
C ALA A 333 7.10 -9.17 -15.69
N LEU A 334 6.01 -9.93 -15.58
CA LEU A 334 5.95 -11.19 -14.82
C LEU A 334 6.91 -12.25 -15.41
N GLU A 335 6.88 -12.45 -16.73
CA GLU A 335 7.80 -13.37 -17.43
C GLU A 335 9.26 -13.02 -17.12
N LYS A 336 9.65 -11.74 -17.28
CA LYS A 336 11.01 -11.27 -16.97
C LYS A 336 11.38 -11.41 -15.51
N SER A 337 10.44 -11.21 -14.59
CA SER A 337 10.66 -11.47 -13.16
C SER A 337 10.92 -12.95 -12.88
N LEU A 338 10.20 -13.86 -13.54
CA LEU A 338 10.33 -15.31 -13.34
C LEU A 338 11.59 -15.91 -14.01
N GLU A 339 12.05 -15.35 -15.12
CA GLU A 339 13.33 -15.70 -15.76
C GLU A 339 14.51 -15.48 -14.82
N ALA A 340 14.53 -14.36 -14.08
CA ALA A 340 15.56 -14.06 -13.09
C ALA A 340 15.64 -15.11 -11.97
N HIS A 341 14.59 -15.92 -11.78
CA HIS A 341 14.49 -16.95 -10.74
C HIS A 341 14.57 -18.39 -11.30
N GLY A 342 15.00 -18.57 -12.55
CA GLY A 342 15.32 -19.88 -13.12
C GLY A 342 14.21 -20.55 -13.95
N THR A 343 13.12 -19.85 -14.24
CA THR A 343 12.08 -20.34 -15.17
C THR A 343 12.53 -20.10 -16.61
N THR A 344 12.46 -21.09 -17.50
CA THR A 344 12.92 -20.87 -18.89
C THR A 344 11.87 -20.11 -19.70
N GLU A 345 12.31 -19.17 -20.52
CA GLU A 345 11.46 -18.34 -21.39
C GLU A 345 10.58 -19.20 -22.35
N ALA A 346 11.11 -20.35 -22.78
CA ALA A 346 10.38 -21.31 -23.63
C ALA A 346 9.14 -21.90 -22.93
N ASP A 347 9.23 -22.14 -21.61
CA ASP A 347 8.12 -22.70 -20.83
C ASP A 347 6.96 -21.71 -20.68
N TRP A 348 7.26 -20.42 -20.55
CA TRP A 348 6.25 -19.36 -20.39
C TRP A 348 5.53 -19.06 -21.71
N ARG A 349 6.25 -18.96 -22.82
CA ARG A 349 5.64 -18.80 -24.15
C ARG A 349 4.71 -19.96 -24.50
N ALA A 350 5.15 -21.20 -24.27
CA ALA A 350 4.32 -22.38 -24.48
C ALA A 350 3.05 -22.35 -23.60
N ALA A 351 3.18 -21.92 -22.35
CA ALA A 351 2.05 -21.72 -21.44
C ALA A 351 1.05 -20.67 -21.95
N MET A 352 1.53 -19.56 -22.50
CA MET A 352 0.68 -18.51 -23.09
C MET A 352 -0.03 -18.99 -24.36
N HIS A 353 0.66 -19.72 -25.25
CA HIS A 353 0.03 -20.35 -26.42
C HIS A 353 -1.08 -21.33 -26.01
N ALA A 354 -0.83 -22.18 -25.02
CA ALA A 354 -1.84 -23.11 -24.49
C ALA A 354 -3.05 -22.38 -23.89
N ALA A 355 -2.82 -21.28 -23.15
CA ALA A 355 -3.87 -20.47 -22.57
C ALA A 355 -4.76 -19.80 -23.63
N LEU A 356 -4.16 -19.26 -24.71
CA LEU A 356 -4.91 -18.66 -25.82
C LEU A 356 -5.71 -19.69 -26.61
N LEU A 357 -5.15 -20.88 -26.84
CA LEU A 357 -5.88 -21.99 -27.47
C LEU A 357 -7.09 -22.41 -26.63
N SER A 358 -6.92 -22.56 -25.31
CA SER A 358 -8.01 -22.85 -24.39
C SER A 358 -9.09 -21.76 -24.41
N LEU A 359 -8.66 -20.50 -24.45
CA LEU A 359 -9.58 -19.37 -24.54
C LEU A 359 -10.36 -19.32 -25.86
N SER A 360 -9.74 -19.70 -26.98
CA SER A 360 -10.42 -19.77 -28.29
C SER A 360 -11.59 -20.75 -28.31
N GLN A 361 -11.57 -21.75 -27.43
CA GLN A 361 -12.66 -22.73 -27.28
C GLN A 361 -13.87 -22.14 -26.52
N ARG A 362 -13.70 -21.02 -25.80
CA ARG A 362 -14.76 -20.32 -25.03
C ARG A 362 -15.49 -19.27 -25.87
N SER A 363 -16.07 -19.71 -26.99
CA SER A 363 -16.82 -18.82 -27.91
C SER A 363 -18.00 -18.09 -27.24
N ASP A 364 -18.58 -18.68 -26.20
CA ASP A 364 -19.63 -18.11 -25.36
C ASP A 364 -19.18 -16.82 -24.65
N LEU A 365 -17.98 -16.86 -24.05
CA LEU A 365 -17.41 -15.74 -23.31
C LEU A 365 -16.95 -14.63 -24.26
N LEU A 366 -16.32 -15.01 -25.38
CA LEU A 366 -15.90 -14.06 -26.42
C LEU A 366 -17.10 -13.31 -27.01
N ALA A 367 -18.20 -14.01 -27.30
CA ALA A 367 -19.42 -13.39 -27.77
C ALA A 367 -20.04 -12.42 -26.76
N GLN A 368 -19.97 -12.72 -25.46
CA GLN A 368 -20.43 -11.81 -24.40
C GLN A 368 -19.57 -10.53 -24.35
N CYS A 369 -18.25 -10.65 -24.44
CA CYS A 369 -17.35 -9.50 -24.51
C CYS A 369 -17.68 -8.58 -25.70
N ASP A 370 -17.87 -9.16 -26.89
CA ASP A 370 -18.24 -8.41 -28.08
C ASP A 370 -19.65 -7.79 -27.99
N ALA A 371 -20.59 -8.46 -27.32
CA ALA A 371 -21.93 -7.91 -27.09
C ALA A 371 -21.88 -6.67 -26.18
N VAL A 372 -21.10 -6.71 -25.10
CA VAL A 372 -20.92 -5.55 -24.19
C VAL A 372 -20.23 -4.40 -24.92
N ALA A 373 -19.20 -4.70 -25.71
CA ALA A 373 -18.48 -3.72 -26.51
C ALA A 373 -19.36 -3.03 -27.57
N ARG A 374 -20.33 -3.75 -28.16
CA ARG A 374 -21.34 -3.15 -29.07
C ARG A 374 -22.37 -2.29 -28.33
N GLN A 375 -22.75 -2.67 -27.11
CA GLN A 375 -23.71 -1.92 -26.29
C GLN A 375 -23.15 -0.60 -25.76
N GLY A 376 -21.82 -0.48 -25.60
CA GLY A 376 -21.16 0.73 -25.12
C GLY A 376 -21.07 1.90 -26.13
N LYS A 377 -21.61 1.74 -27.34
CA LYS A 377 -21.73 2.84 -28.33
C LYS A 377 -23.18 3.33 -28.37
N GLY A 378 -23.40 4.61 -28.06
CA GLY A 378 -24.72 5.25 -28.16
C GLY A 378 -25.32 5.20 -29.58
N PRO A 379 -26.65 5.37 -29.70
CA PRO A 379 -27.39 5.25 -30.97
C PRO A 379 -26.95 6.23 -32.07
N ASP A 380 -26.26 7.32 -31.71
CA ASP A 380 -25.83 8.38 -32.63
C ASP A 380 -24.55 8.05 -33.43
N SER A 381 -23.87 6.94 -33.12
CA SER A 381 -22.68 6.47 -33.86
C SER A 381 -23.00 5.58 -35.07
N SER A 382 -24.26 5.55 -35.49
CA SER A 382 -24.78 4.67 -36.55
C SER A 382 -24.42 5.08 -37.99
N GLN A 383 -23.68 6.18 -38.19
CA GLN A 383 -23.23 6.61 -39.52
C GLN A 383 -21.84 6.11 -39.93
N ASP A 384 -21.01 5.59 -39.02
CA ASP A 384 -19.68 5.01 -39.36
C ASP A 384 -19.72 3.48 -39.52
N ASN A 385 -20.72 2.97 -40.25
CA ASN A 385 -20.90 1.53 -40.51
C ASN A 385 -19.81 0.88 -41.40
N ASN A 386 -18.78 1.62 -41.84
CA ASN A 386 -17.73 1.12 -42.73
C ASN A 386 -16.36 0.87 -42.08
N THR A 387 -16.15 1.18 -40.80
CA THR A 387 -14.91 0.77 -40.12
C THR A 387 -15.13 -0.58 -39.43
N SER A 388 -14.63 -1.64 -40.07
CA SER A 388 -14.70 -3.02 -39.58
C SER A 388 -14.44 -3.12 -38.07
N TYR A 389 -15.47 -3.47 -37.31
CA TYR A 389 -15.38 -3.72 -35.87
C TYR A 389 -14.28 -4.77 -35.61
N ARG A 390 -13.18 -4.39 -34.94
CA ARG A 390 -12.17 -5.35 -34.48
C ARG A 390 -12.72 -6.02 -33.21
N SER A 391 -12.73 -7.36 -33.20
CA SER A 391 -13.13 -8.10 -31.99
C SER A 391 -12.14 -7.83 -30.86
N LEU A 392 -12.62 -7.83 -29.62
CA LEU A 392 -11.78 -7.58 -28.43
C LEU A 392 -10.58 -8.54 -28.38
N ILE A 393 -10.81 -9.80 -28.73
CA ILE A 393 -9.77 -10.84 -28.74
C ILE A 393 -8.68 -10.58 -29.78
N ARG A 394 -9.04 -10.03 -30.95
CA ARG A 394 -8.06 -9.64 -31.98
C ARG A 394 -7.16 -8.52 -31.47
N GLU A 395 -7.74 -7.50 -30.85
CA GLU A 395 -6.96 -6.41 -30.25
C GLU A 395 -6.03 -6.94 -29.15
N PHE A 396 -6.51 -7.85 -28.32
CA PHE A 396 -5.72 -8.48 -27.26
C PHE A 396 -4.54 -9.29 -27.82
N ILE A 397 -4.77 -10.15 -28.83
CA ILE A 397 -3.70 -10.92 -29.51
C ILE A 397 -2.68 -9.97 -30.15
N GLN A 398 -3.14 -8.89 -30.79
CA GLN A 398 -2.26 -7.88 -31.38
C GLN A 398 -1.36 -7.22 -30.32
N GLN A 399 -1.87 -6.94 -29.12
CA GLN A 399 -1.07 -6.37 -28.04
C GLN A 399 -0.10 -7.38 -27.43
N LEU A 400 -0.49 -8.65 -27.26
CA LEU A 400 0.43 -9.70 -26.82
C LEU A 400 1.60 -9.87 -27.79
N LEU A 401 1.32 -9.79 -29.10
CA LEU A 401 2.35 -9.82 -30.15
C LEU A 401 3.24 -8.57 -30.09
N ALA A 402 2.66 -7.38 -29.94
CA ALA A 402 3.41 -6.12 -29.89
C ALA A 402 4.35 -6.03 -28.68
N VAL A 403 3.98 -6.63 -27.55
CA VAL A 403 4.81 -6.71 -26.34
C VAL A 403 5.84 -7.85 -26.41
N GLY A 404 5.65 -8.83 -27.29
CA GLY A 404 6.58 -9.95 -27.50
C GLY A 404 6.33 -11.19 -26.65
N ILE A 405 5.11 -11.34 -26.11
CA ILE A 405 4.71 -12.53 -25.32
C ILE A 405 4.41 -13.73 -26.23
N ILE A 406 3.93 -13.47 -27.46
CA ILE A 406 3.61 -14.50 -28.45
C ILE A 406 4.33 -14.23 -29.76
N GLU A 407 4.52 -15.29 -30.55
CA GLU A 407 5.18 -15.21 -31.84
C GLU A 407 4.21 -14.82 -32.97
N TYR A 408 4.73 -14.14 -34.00
CA TYR A 408 3.95 -13.75 -35.18
C TYR A 408 3.30 -14.96 -35.87
N ALA A 409 4.04 -16.06 -36.03
CA ALA A 409 3.53 -17.28 -36.65
C ALA A 409 2.33 -17.88 -35.89
N PHE A 410 2.35 -17.82 -34.55
CA PHE A 410 1.25 -18.26 -33.70
C PHE A 410 0.07 -17.28 -33.76
N ALA A 411 0.31 -15.97 -33.74
CA ALA A 411 -0.76 -14.98 -33.86
C ALA A 411 -1.53 -15.12 -35.19
N VAL A 412 -0.82 -15.34 -36.30
CA VAL A 412 -1.43 -15.55 -37.64
C VAL A 412 -2.20 -16.87 -37.72
N SER A 413 -1.76 -17.93 -37.02
CA SER A 413 -2.50 -19.20 -37.01
C SER A 413 -3.81 -19.09 -36.23
N MET A 414 -3.87 -18.22 -35.21
CA MET A 414 -5.08 -17.94 -34.44
C MET A 414 -6.02 -16.97 -35.14
N ASP A 415 -5.50 -15.92 -35.79
CA ASP A 415 -6.28 -14.97 -36.58
C ASP A 415 -5.57 -14.62 -37.90
N PRO A 416 -5.95 -15.27 -39.02
CA PRO A 416 -5.34 -15.03 -40.33
C PRO A 416 -5.46 -13.58 -40.82
N MET A 417 -6.41 -12.79 -40.28
CA MET A 417 -6.57 -11.39 -40.65
C MET A 417 -5.45 -10.49 -40.12
N MET A 418 -4.61 -10.97 -39.20
CA MET A 418 -3.44 -10.25 -38.68
C MET A 418 -2.40 -9.90 -39.77
N VAL A 419 -2.37 -10.65 -40.87
CA VAL A 419 -1.44 -10.41 -42.00
C VAL A 419 -1.71 -9.07 -42.69
N ASN A 420 -2.97 -8.65 -42.74
CA ASN A 420 -3.41 -7.48 -43.51
C ASN A 420 -3.41 -6.18 -42.70
N ASP A 421 -3.25 -6.26 -41.38
CA ASP A 421 -3.49 -5.12 -40.48
C ASP A 421 -2.53 -5.10 -39.27
N PRO A 422 -1.21 -5.05 -39.49
CA PRO A 422 -0.23 -5.17 -38.41
C PRO A 422 -0.18 -3.92 -37.50
N ARG A 423 -0.60 -2.75 -38.00
CA ARG A 423 -0.45 -1.45 -37.31
C ARG A 423 -1.79 -0.87 -36.89
N THR A 424 -1.83 -0.17 -35.75
CA THR A 424 -3.00 0.63 -35.37
C THR A 424 -3.06 1.92 -36.21
N ARG A 425 -4.16 2.68 -36.14
CA ARG A 425 -4.29 3.91 -36.92
C ARG A 425 -3.28 4.94 -36.45
N LEU A 426 -3.13 5.09 -35.13
CA LEU A 426 -2.16 6.01 -34.54
C LEU A 426 -0.72 5.63 -34.89
N GLN A 427 -0.42 4.33 -34.97
CA GLN A 427 0.88 3.84 -35.43
C GLN A 427 1.16 4.17 -36.90
N SER A 428 0.12 4.11 -37.73
CA SER A 428 0.23 4.46 -39.15
C SER A 428 0.44 5.97 -39.30
N GLU A 429 -0.33 6.80 -38.57
CA GLU A 429 -0.15 8.26 -38.55
C GLU A 429 1.26 8.66 -38.10
N ALA A 430 1.79 8.07 -37.02
CA ALA A 430 3.16 8.34 -36.56
C ALA A 430 4.21 7.94 -37.61
N PHE A 431 4.01 6.79 -38.26
CA PHE A 431 4.89 6.31 -39.33
C PHE A 431 4.86 7.23 -40.55
N ASP A 432 3.69 7.73 -40.94
CA ASP A 432 3.53 8.69 -42.06
C ASP A 432 4.25 10.01 -41.76
N HIS A 433 4.39 10.38 -40.49
CA HIS A 433 5.18 11.52 -40.03
C HIS A 433 6.68 11.18 -39.83
N GLY A 434 7.10 9.95 -40.14
CA GLY A 434 8.50 9.51 -40.04
C GLY A 434 9.02 9.42 -38.61
N CYS A 435 8.15 9.30 -37.60
CA CYS A 435 8.56 9.28 -36.19
C CYS A 435 7.98 8.07 -35.42
N SER A 436 8.50 7.83 -34.22
CA SER A 436 7.94 6.82 -33.31
C SER A 436 6.63 7.33 -32.71
N ILE A 437 5.78 6.43 -32.19
CA ILE A 437 4.54 6.81 -31.50
C ILE A 437 4.83 7.76 -30.34
N GLU A 438 5.88 7.48 -29.56
CA GLU A 438 6.26 8.32 -28.42
C GLU A 438 6.63 9.73 -28.88
N THR A 439 7.45 9.86 -29.93
CA THR A 439 7.84 11.16 -30.48
C THR A 439 6.65 11.89 -31.10
N TYR A 440 5.74 11.16 -31.77
CA TYR A 440 4.51 11.73 -32.31
C TYR A 440 3.62 12.31 -31.20
N LEU A 441 3.33 11.51 -30.17
CA LEU A 441 2.54 11.95 -29.02
C LEU A 441 3.21 13.10 -28.26
N ASP A 442 4.52 13.05 -28.10
CA ASP A 442 5.30 14.14 -27.49
C ASP A 442 5.14 15.43 -28.30
N SER A 443 5.21 15.37 -29.63
CA SER A 443 5.04 16.56 -30.49
C SER A 443 3.62 17.15 -30.46
N LYS A 444 2.60 16.36 -30.12
CA LYS A 444 1.18 16.75 -30.13
C LYS A 444 0.61 17.14 -28.76
N LEU A 445 1.40 17.04 -27.69
CA LEU A 445 1.01 17.43 -26.33
C LEU A 445 1.71 18.73 -25.86
N THR A 446 2.18 19.54 -26.81
CA THR A 446 2.90 20.81 -26.59
C THR A 446 1.96 22.01 -26.48
N LEU A 447 2.47 23.13 -25.96
CA LEU A 447 1.75 24.40 -25.88
C LEU A 447 1.22 24.87 -27.24
N ASP A 448 1.98 24.63 -28.31
CA ASP A 448 1.65 25.04 -29.68
C ASP A 448 0.57 24.16 -30.33
N SER A 449 0.14 23.08 -29.68
CA SER A 449 -0.87 22.18 -30.21
C SER A 449 -2.26 22.77 -30.07
N ASP A 450 -3.04 22.72 -31.14
CA ASP A 450 -4.44 23.17 -31.11
C ASP A 450 -5.26 22.34 -30.11
N PRO A 451 -6.10 22.96 -29.26
CA PRO A 451 -6.88 22.23 -28.26
C PRO A 451 -7.91 21.26 -28.85
N GLU A 452 -8.47 21.54 -30.03
CA GLU A 452 -9.40 20.62 -30.70
C GLU A 452 -8.64 19.41 -31.23
N ASP A 453 -7.48 19.62 -31.87
CA ASP A 453 -6.58 18.55 -32.30
C ASP A 453 -6.13 17.67 -31.14
N THR A 454 -5.81 18.28 -29.99
CA THR A 454 -5.42 17.56 -28.77
C THR A 454 -6.59 16.72 -28.24
N SER A 455 -7.81 17.25 -28.27
CA SER A 455 -9.00 16.51 -27.85
C SER A 455 -9.31 15.34 -28.78
N LEU A 456 -9.21 15.54 -30.10
CA LEU A 456 -9.36 14.49 -31.11
C LEU A 456 -8.30 13.40 -30.95
N LEU A 457 -7.04 13.77 -30.69
CA LEU A 457 -5.96 12.83 -30.40
C LEU A 457 -6.27 11.99 -29.15
N LEU A 458 -6.70 12.61 -28.05
CA LEU A 458 -7.03 11.90 -26.82
C LEU A 458 -8.23 10.95 -27.01
N GLU A 459 -9.23 11.33 -27.81
CA GLU A 459 -10.36 10.45 -28.13
C GLU A 459 -9.94 9.28 -29.03
N LYS A 460 -9.01 9.48 -29.98
CA LYS A 460 -8.38 8.36 -30.72
C LYS A 460 -7.63 7.43 -29.77
N ILE A 461 -6.83 7.97 -28.84
CA ILE A 461 -6.08 7.19 -27.85
C ILE A 461 -7.04 6.36 -26.99
N ARG A 462 -8.15 6.94 -26.51
CA ARG A 462 -9.19 6.24 -25.74
C ARG A 462 -9.70 4.99 -26.45
N GLN A 463 -9.79 5.03 -27.78
CA GLN A 463 -10.30 3.93 -28.59
C GLN A 463 -9.22 2.88 -28.92
N GLU A 464 -7.93 3.20 -28.79
CA GLU A 464 -6.80 2.32 -29.09
C GLU A 464 -5.97 1.97 -27.83
N PRO A 465 -6.36 0.93 -27.04
CA PRO A 465 -5.66 0.55 -25.81
C PRO A 465 -4.16 0.29 -25.95
N GLY A 466 -3.68 -0.09 -27.13
CA GLY A 466 -2.25 -0.28 -27.39
C GLY A 466 -1.41 1.01 -27.29
N SER A 467 -2.05 2.17 -27.46
CA SER A 467 -1.39 3.48 -27.38
C SER A 467 -1.25 4.01 -25.95
N HIS A 468 -2.03 3.48 -25.00
CA HIS A 468 -2.18 4.01 -23.63
C HIS A 468 -0.85 4.10 -22.86
N TYR A 469 0.02 3.12 -23.01
CA TYR A 469 1.34 3.16 -22.35
C TYR A 469 2.25 4.24 -22.91
N TYR A 470 2.23 4.46 -24.23
CA TYR A 470 3.06 5.50 -24.83
C TYR A 470 2.60 6.88 -24.35
N LEU A 471 1.29 7.10 -24.26
CA LEU A 471 0.73 8.29 -23.61
C LEU A 471 1.24 8.41 -22.16
N ALA A 472 1.14 7.35 -21.38
CA ALA A 472 1.60 7.33 -19.99
C ALA A 472 3.09 7.66 -19.85
N ALA A 473 3.94 7.07 -20.68
CA ALA A 473 5.38 7.33 -20.69
C ALA A 473 5.70 8.79 -21.04
N VAL A 474 5.04 9.35 -22.07
CA VAL A 474 5.20 10.75 -22.47
C VAL A 474 4.76 11.70 -21.36
N VAL A 475 3.59 11.46 -20.76
CA VAL A 475 3.07 12.28 -19.65
C VAL A 475 4.01 12.21 -18.45
N GLN A 476 4.46 11.02 -18.04
CA GLN A 476 5.39 10.87 -16.92
C GLN A 476 6.70 11.62 -17.16
N LYS A 477 7.27 11.48 -18.36
CA LYS A 477 8.51 12.16 -18.77
C LYS A 477 8.34 13.67 -18.71
N ARG A 478 7.30 14.22 -19.32
CA ARG A 478 7.01 15.67 -19.31
C ARG A 478 6.77 16.19 -17.90
N PHE A 479 5.90 15.53 -17.15
CA PHE A 479 5.57 15.95 -15.80
C PHE A 479 6.82 16.01 -14.92
N THR A 480 7.65 14.97 -14.98
CA THR A 480 8.91 14.92 -14.22
C THR A 480 9.87 16.02 -14.68
N SER A 481 10.12 16.14 -15.99
CA SER A 481 11.03 17.15 -16.56
C SER A 481 10.62 18.57 -16.18
N HIS A 482 9.36 18.95 -16.44
CA HIS A 482 8.88 20.31 -16.16
C HIS A 482 8.79 20.58 -14.65
N SER A 483 8.50 19.55 -13.82
CA SER A 483 8.54 19.72 -12.36
C SER A 483 9.96 19.99 -11.86
N THR A 484 10.97 19.28 -12.39
CA THR A 484 12.37 19.48 -11.99
C THR A 484 12.97 20.78 -12.49
N SER A 485 12.52 21.28 -13.65
CA SER A 485 12.96 22.58 -14.19
C SER A 485 12.11 23.76 -13.71
N LEU A 486 11.08 23.53 -12.87
CA LEU A 486 10.10 24.53 -12.43
C LEU A 486 9.45 25.30 -13.60
N ASP A 487 9.22 24.60 -14.72
CA ASP A 487 8.59 25.15 -15.92
C ASP A 487 7.06 25.10 -15.78
N LEU A 488 6.53 26.12 -15.11
CA LEU A 488 5.11 26.18 -14.75
C LEU A 488 4.18 26.28 -15.97
N GLU A 489 4.61 26.91 -17.06
CA GLU A 489 3.77 27.12 -18.24
C GLU A 489 3.43 25.79 -18.92
N HIS A 490 4.46 25.01 -19.25
CA HIS A 490 4.29 23.69 -19.87
C HIS A 490 3.58 22.72 -18.92
N LEU A 491 3.89 22.76 -17.62
CA LEU A 491 3.25 21.92 -16.62
C LEU A 491 1.77 22.31 -16.40
N SER A 492 1.45 23.59 -16.42
CA SER A 492 0.07 24.11 -16.35
C SER A 492 -0.76 23.63 -17.55
N HIS A 493 -0.21 23.74 -18.76
CA HIS A 493 -0.90 23.25 -19.96
C HIS A 493 -1.16 21.75 -19.90
N LEU A 494 -0.14 20.95 -19.54
CA LEU A 494 -0.28 19.50 -19.41
C LEU A 494 -1.33 19.14 -18.35
N THR A 495 -1.25 19.73 -17.17
CA THR A 495 -2.19 19.44 -16.06
C THR A 495 -3.63 19.83 -16.42
N ARG A 496 -3.81 20.97 -17.10
CA ARG A 496 -5.09 21.42 -17.67
C ARG A 496 -5.67 20.43 -18.66
N THR A 497 -4.89 20.02 -19.65
CA THR A 497 -5.31 19.02 -20.64
C THR A 497 -5.77 17.72 -19.96
N LEU A 498 -5.05 17.27 -18.93
CA LEU A 498 -5.38 16.04 -18.19
C LEU A 498 -6.67 16.14 -17.37
N TYR A 499 -6.88 17.20 -16.58
CA TYR A 499 -8.09 17.27 -15.74
C TYR A 499 -9.37 17.56 -16.53
N HIS A 500 -9.26 18.07 -17.77
CA HIS A 500 -10.41 18.23 -18.66
C HIS A 500 -10.91 16.88 -19.20
N HIS A 501 -10.01 15.93 -19.42
CA HIS A 501 -10.30 14.62 -20.00
C HIS A 501 -10.27 13.52 -18.93
N ASP A 502 -11.41 13.26 -18.28
CA ASP A 502 -11.51 12.34 -17.13
C ASP A 502 -11.03 10.92 -17.45
N PHE A 503 -11.31 10.43 -18.65
CA PHE A 503 -10.84 9.12 -19.12
C PHE A 503 -9.32 9.05 -19.29
N ALA A 504 -8.64 10.17 -19.56
CA ALA A 504 -7.19 10.20 -19.72
C ALA A 504 -6.52 9.91 -18.37
N LEU A 505 -7.02 10.50 -17.28
CA LEU A 505 -6.57 10.17 -15.92
C LEU A 505 -6.81 8.70 -15.57
N ASP A 506 -7.94 8.14 -15.99
CA ASP A 506 -8.22 6.72 -15.80
C ASP A 506 -7.23 5.82 -16.57
N ILE A 507 -6.91 6.16 -17.82
CA ILE A 507 -5.87 5.47 -18.60
C ILE A 507 -4.51 5.59 -17.91
N LEU A 508 -4.09 6.81 -17.55
CA LEU A 508 -2.81 7.05 -16.86
C LEU A 508 -2.71 6.25 -15.57
N SER A 509 -3.80 6.16 -14.79
CA SER A 509 -3.82 5.42 -13.53
C SER A 509 -3.62 3.92 -13.68
N LEU A 510 -3.84 3.35 -14.86
CA LEU A 510 -3.52 1.94 -15.14
C LEU A 510 -2.04 1.71 -15.43
N HIS A 511 -1.30 2.75 -15.85
CA HIS A 511 0.07 2.62 -16.35
C HIS A 511 1.11 3.36 -15.50
N LEU A 512 0.67 4.28 -14.62
CA LEU A 512 1.55 5.12 -13.80
C LEU A 512 1.14 5.07 -12.32
N LYS A 513 2.16 5.15 -11.45
CA LYS A 513 1.97 5.52 -10.04
C LYS A 513 1.51 6.98 -9.96
N ILE A 514 0.20 7.20 -9.93
CA ILE A 514 -0.40 8.54 -9.81
C ILE A 514 0.10 9.29 -8.57
N SER A 515 0.41 8.58 -7.49
CA SER A 515 1.04 9.12 -6.29
C SER A 515 2.33 9.89 -6.60
N ASN A 516 3.15 9.44 -7.55
CA ASN A 516 4.39 10.11 -7.92
C ASN A 516 4.15 11.46 -8.60
N LEU A 517 3.14 11.56 -9.47
CA LEU A 517 2.76 12.83 -10.10
C LEU A 517 2.27 13.82 -9.04
N ILE A 518 1.49 13.33 -8.08
CA ILE A 518 0.97 14.16 -6.98
C ILE A 518 2.09 14.61 -6.05
N CYS A 519 3.10 13.77 -5.75
CA CYS A 519 4.28 14.21 -5.00
C CYS A 519 4.98 15.39 -5.68
N ASN A 520 5.26 15.30 -6.98
CA ASN A 520 5.90 16.36 -7.74
C ASN A 520 5.05 17.65 -7.75
N ALA A 521 3.73 17.53 -7.90
CA ALA A 521 2.83 18.68 -7.84
C ALA A 521 2.80 19.33 -6.44
N LEU A 522 2.69 18.53 -5.38
CA LEU A 522 2.65 19.02 -4.00
C LEU A 522 3.95 19.71 -3.60
N GLU A 523 5.10 19.21 -4.08
CA GLU A 523 6.40 19.83 -3.86
C GLU A 523 6.43 21.26 -4.39
N ILE A 524 6.06 21.43 -5.67
CA ILE A 524 5.96 22.76 -6.32
C ILE A 524 4.99 23.66 -5.55
N ILE A 525 3.78 23.17 -5.23
CA ILE A 525 2.75 23.98 -4.54
C ILE A 525 3.24 24.45 -3.16
N SER A 526 4.04 23.64 -2.46
CA SER A 526 4.54 23.97 -1.13
C SER A 526 5.76 24.87 -1.12
N GLU A 527 6.60 24.81 -2.15
CA GLU A 527 7.90 25.48 -2.18
C GLU A 527 7.92 26.74 -3.06
N TYR A 528 6.94 26.91 -3.96
CA TYR A 528 6.95 28.02 -4.93
C TYR A 528 6.67 29.40 -4.29
N ASP A 529 7.47 30.39 -4.67
CA ASP A 529 7.28 31.82 -4.39
C ASP A 529 7.39 32.65 -5.69
N CYS A 530 6.93 33.90 -5.62
CA CYS A 530 6.93 34.82 -6.77
C CYS A 530 8.03 35.88 -6.69
N GLU A 531 8.97 35.78 -5.75
CA GLU A 531 9.90 36.88 -5.43
C GLU A 531 10.74 37.29 -6.65
N THR A 532 11.25 36.30 -7.38
CA THR A 532 12.23 36.48 -8.48
C THR A 532 11.62 36.38 -9.88
N VAL A 533 10.30 36.17 -9.99
CA VAL A 533 9.63 35.91 -11.26
C VAL A 533 9.44 37.21 -12.06
N GLY A 534 9.61 37.18 -13.38
CA GLY A 534 9.39 38.36 -14.23
C GLY A 534 7.94 38.86 -14.18
N ASP A 535 6.98 37.96 -14.41
CA ASP A 535 5.54 38.22 -14.36
C ASP A 535 4.85 37.33 -13.30
N PRO A 536 4.61 37.85 -12.08
CA PRO A 536 3.96 37.11 -11.01
C PRO A 536 2.52 36.70 -11.33
N GLN A 537 1.77 37.49 -12.11
CA GLN A 537 0.35 37.21 -12.38
C GLN A 537 0.19 35.98 -13.28
N THR A 538 1.00 35.90 -14.33
CA THR A 538 1.02 34.72 -15.21
C THR A 538 1.51 33.48 -14.47
N ALA A 539 2.56 33.61 -13.65
CA ALA A 539 3.08 32.48 -12.88
C ALA A 539 2.08 31.92 -11.86
N VAL A 540 1.39 32.78 -11.11
CA VAL A 540 0.34 32.36 -10.16
C VAL A 540 -0.82 31.70 -10.90
N SER A 541 -1.19 32.22 -12.07
CA SER A 541 -2.24 31.63 -12.91
C SER A 541 -1.85 30.21 -13.36
N HIS A 542 -0.60 30.01 -13.82
CA HIS A 542 -0.09 28.69 -14.20
C HIS A 542 -0.04 27.71 -13.04
N LEU A 543 0.43 28.16 -11.86
CA LEU A 543 0.42 27.36 -10.64
C LEU A 543 -1.02 26.93 -10.26
N GLY A 544 -2.00 27.79 -10.50
CA GLY A 544 -3.41 27.50 -10.23
C GLY A 544 -3.93 26.25 -10.93
N ASP A 545 -3.55 26.00 -12.20
CA ASP A 545 -3.93 24.77 -12.90
C ASP A 545 -3.31 23.51 -12.30
N ILE A 546 -2.07 23.63 -11.78
CA ILE A 546 -1.38 22.53 -11.08
C ILE A 546 -2.10 22.21 -9.76
N VAL A 547 -2.56 23.23 -9.03
CA VAL A 547 -3.37 23.07 -7.81
C VAL A 547 -4.70 22.37 -8.13
N LEU A 548 -5.44 22.85 -9.14
CA LEU A 548 -6.71 22.26 -9.55
C LEU A 548 -6.56 20.80 -10.03
N PHE A 549 -5.47 20.50 -10.73
CA PHE A 549 -5.12 19.13 -11.10
C PHE A 549 -4.90 18.26 -9.86
N ALA A 550 -4.08 18.72 -8.91
CA ALA A 550 -3.80 17.95 -7.71
C ALA A 550 -5.08 17.71 -6.89
N GLU A 551 -5.94 18.72 -6.71
CA GLU A 551 -7.25 18.57 -6.07
C GLU A 551 -8.16 17.57 -6.81
N MET A 552 -8.24 17.67 -8.15
CA MET A 552 -9.03 16.77 -8.98
C MET A 552 -8.56 15.32 -8.87
N VAL A 553 -7.26 15.08 -8.95
CA VAL A 553 -6.67 13.73 -8.86
C VAL A 553 -6.86 13.15 -7.45
N LEU A 554 -6.62 13.93 -6.40
CA LEU A 554 -6.87 13.50 -5.02
C LEU A 554 -8.35 13.12 -4.81
N ALA A 555 -9.28 13.92 -5.33
CA ALA A 555 -10.71 13.67 -5.22
C ALA A 555 -11.16 12.45 -6.05
N LYS A 556 -10.77 12.37 -7.32
CA LYS A 556 -11.13 11.28 -8.26
C LYS A 556 -10.69 9.92 -7.73
N PHE A 557 -9.46 9.82 -7.24
CA PHE A 557 -8.89 8.56 -6.76
C PHE A 557 -8.98 8.37 -5.23
N ARG A 558 -9.67 9.29 -4.53
CA ARG A 558 -9.91 9.23 -3.06
C ARG A 558 -8.62 9.12 -2.24
N ILE A 559 -7.53 9.72 -2.72
CA ILE A 559 -6.23 9.69 -2.04
C ILE A 559 -6.31 10.60 -0.81
N SER A 560 -6.39 9.99 0.36
CA SER A 560 -6.70 10.68 1.63
C SER A 560 -5.56 10.62 2.64
N SER A 561 -4.52 9.86 2.35
CA SER A 561 -3.37 9.72 3.24
C SER A 561 -2.20 10.58 2.78
N PRO A 562 -1.23 10.86 3.67
CA PRO A 562 0.07 11.32 3.23
C PRO A 562 0.70 10.27 2.29
N ILE A 563 1.47 10.74 1.32
CA ILE A 563 2.18 9.90 0.35
C ILE A 563 3.64 9.87 0.75
N ILE A 564 4.27 8.69 0.73
CA ILE A 564 5.69 8.54 1.03
C ILE A 564 6.41 8.18 -0.27
N LYS A 565 7.33 9.03 -0.71
CA LYS A 565 8.17 8.80 -1.89
C LYS A 565 9.62 9.09 -1.51
N ASP A 566 10.52 8.13 -1.78
CA ASP A 566 11.96 8.24 -1.50
C ASP A 566 12.28 8.63 -0.04
N GLY A 567 11.46 8.16 0.92
CA GLY A 567 11.59 8.49 2.34
C GLY A 567 11.04 9.86 2.76
N LYS A 568 10.67 10.75 1.82
CA LYS A 568 10.01 12.03 2.08
C LYS A 568 8.49 11.84 2.18
N MET A 569 7.87 12.44 3.20
CA MET A 569 6.42 12.40 3.42
C MET A 569 5.77 13.66 2.83
N TYR A 570 4.87 13.47 1.88
CA TYR A 570 4.09 14.52 1.23
C TYR A 570 2.69 14.58 1.83
N ARG A 571 2.36 15.73 2.42
CA ARG A 571 1.10 15.97 3.12
C ARG A 571 0.02 16.41 2.16
N THR A 572 -0.98 15.55 1.96
CA THR A 572 -2.17 15.88 1.16
C THR A 572 -3.14 16.79 1.92
N GLU A 573 -2.93 17.01 3.21
CA GLU A 573 -3.75 17.91 4.04
C GLU A 573 -3.75 19.35 3.52
N LEU A 574 -2.66 19.78 2.85
CA LEU A 574 -2.55 21.14 2.32
C LEU A 574 -3.75 21.51 1.44
N LEU A 575 -4.09 20.63 0.50
CA LEU A 575 -5.18 20.84 -0.46
C LEU A 575 -6.55 20.45 0.10
N ARG A 576 -6.60 19.72 1.23
CA ARG A 576 -7.86 19.32 1.88
C ARG A 576 -8.34 20.33 2.94
N CYS A 577 -7.42 21.13 3.48
CA CYS A 577 -7.73 22.15 4.49
C CYS A 577 -8.06 23.53 3.88
N THR A 578 -8.15 23.64 2.56
CA THR A 578 -8.44 24.90 1.85
C THR A 578 -9.82 25.47 2.18
N SER A 579 -10.75 24.63 2.68
CA SER A 579 -12.07 25.04 3.13
C SER A 579 -12.14 25.46 4.60
N ARG A 580 -11.03 25.42 5.35
CA ARG A 580 -11.02 25.80 6.76
C ARG A 580 -11.13 27.32 6.88
N VAL A 581 -12.13 27.76 7.62
CA VAL A 581 -12.27 29.16 8.04
C VAL A 581 -11.56 29.32 9.36
N TYR A 582 -10.54 30.18 9.39
CA TYR A 582 -9.75 30.44 10.60
C TYR A 582 -10.33 31.64 11.36
N GLN A 583 -10.27 31.58 12.69
CA GLN A 583 -10.40 32.81 13.47
C GLN A 583 -9.15 33.65 13.30
N LEU A 584 -9.29 34.98 13.26
CA LEU A 584 -8.14 35.86 13.03
C LEU A 584 -7.05 35.64 14.07
N ASP A 585 -7.40 35.35 15.33
CA ASP A 585 -6.42 35.11 16.40
C ASP A 585 -5.61 33.81 16.22
N GLU A 586 -6.19 32.80 15.55
CA GLU A 586 -5.56 31.49 15.28
C GLU A 586 -4.51 31.54 14.15
N LEU A 587 -4.53 32.60 13.33
CA LEU A 587 -3.60 32.76 12.21
C LEU A 587 -2.18 33.11 12.72
N SER A 588 -1.16 32.60 12.04
CA SER A 588 0.22 33.00 12.28
C SER A 588 0.44 34.47 11.87
N LEU A 589 1.53 35.09 12.33
CA LEU A 589 1.82 36.50 12.03
C LEU A 589 1.88 36.77 10.51
N GLU A 590 2.52 35.88 9.77
CA GLU A 590 2.61 35.93 8.30
C GLU A 590 1.22 35.84 7.65
N HIS A 591 0.36 34.91 8.12
CA HIS A 591 -0.99 34.73 7.59
C HIS A 591 -1.92 35.89 7.95
N LYS A 592 -1.77 36.47 9.15
CA LYS A 592 -2.49 37.67 9.59
C LYS A 592 -2.15 38.87 8.71
N SER A 593 -0.86 39.06 8.44
CA SER A 593 -0.38 40.13 7.56
C SER A 593 -0.93 39.96 6.14
N ALA A 594 -0.77 38.77 5.56
CA ALA A 594 -1.32 38.46 4.24
C ALA A 594 -2.85 38.67 4.19
N PHE A 595 -3.59 38.15 5.18
CA PHE A 595 -5.04 38.34 5.27
C PHE A 595 -5.43 39.83 5.24
N ALA A 596 -4.79 40.67 6.05
CA ALA A 596 -5.13 42.10 6.12
C ALA A 596 -4.91 42.80 4.77
N THR A 597 -3.78 42.53 4.12
CA THR A 597 -3.44 43.13 2.83
C THR A 597 -4.37 42.64 1.72
N TRP A 598 -4.64 41.33 1.65
CA TRP A 598 -5.54 40.75 0.65
C TRP A 598 -7.00 41.16 0.85
N TYR A 599 -7.47 41.24 2.09
CA TYR A 599 -8.83 41.71 2.38
C TYR A 599 -9.00 43.16 1.93
N LYS A 600 -8.02 44.03 2.21
CA LYS A 600 -8.02 45.41 1.73
C LYS A 600 -7.96 45.49 0.20
N ALA A 601 -7.12 44.69 -0.43
CA ALA A 601 -6.96 44.68 -1.88
C ALA A 601 -8.22 44.22 -2.62
N ILE A 602 -9.01 43.30 -2.06
CA ILE A 602 -10.15 42.69 -2.77
C ILE A 602 -11.53 43.21 -2.30
N PHE A 603 -11.69 43.46 -1.00
CA PHE A 603 -12.99 43.75 -0.38
C PHE A 603 -13.05 45.13 0.31
N ASP A 604 -12.18 46.06 -0.06
CA ASP A 604 -12.28 47.48 0.32
C ASP A 604 -12.95 48.28 -0.80
N SER A 605 -13.81 49.23 -0.44
CA SER A 605 -14.44 50.16 -1.39
C SER A 605 -13.43 51.05 -2.12
N ASN A 606 -12.24 51.24 -1.53
CA ASN A 606 -11.11 51.97 -2.15
C ASN A 606 -10.03 51.01 -2.68
N SER A 607 -10.41 49.79 -3.09
CA SER A 607 -9.49 48.80 -3.64
C SER A 607 -8.71 49.34 -4.85
N GLU A 608 -7.39 49.22 -4.81
CA GLU A 608 -6.48 49.45 -5.95
C GLU A 608 -6.31 48.18 -6.81
N GLY A 609 -6.99 47.09 -6.45
CA GLY A 609 -6.89 45.78 -7.09
C GLY A 609 -5.68 44.95 -6.63
N ILE A 610 -5.30 43.98 -7.47
CA ILE A 610 -4.19 43.06 -7.21
C ILE A 610 -2.98 43.52 -8.02
N ASP A 611 -1.93 43.94 -7.33
CA ASP A 611 -0.67 44.35 -7.95
C ASP A 611 0.42 43.27 -7.81
N ASP A 612 1.52 43.44 -8.54
CA ASP A 612 2.63 42.49 -8.52
C ASP A 612 3.34 42.45 -7.17
N ALA A 613 3.35 43.55 -6.41
CA ALA A 613 3.96 43.61 -5.08
C ALA A 613 3.21 42.72 -4.08
N LEU A 614 1.89 42.70 -4.12
CA LEU A 614 1.06 41.81 -3.30
C LEU A 614 1.37 40.33 -3.58
N LEU A 615 1.54 39.96 -4.86
CA LEU A 615 1.88 38.60 -5.26
C LEU A 615 3.30 38.21 -4.86
N ARG A 616 4.27 39.11 -4.97
CA ARG A 616 5.67 38.87 -4.56
C ARG A 616 5.83 38.68 -3.05
N THR A 617 4.99 39.35 -2.26
CA THR A 617 5.05 39.32 -0.79
C THR A 617 4.21 38.21 -0.17
N THR A 618 3.36 37.53 -0.96
CA THR A 618 2.49 36.45 -0.48
C THR A 618 2.79 35.15 -1.19
N LYS A 619 3.19 34.12 -0.45
CA LYS A 619 3.30 32.76 -1.01
C LYS A 619 1.93 32.27 -1.50
N PRO A 620 1.81 31.70 -2.71
CA PRO A 620 0.54 31.18 -3.21
C PRO A 620 -0.13 30.16 -2.27
N GLN A 621 0.67 29.36 -1.57
CA GLN A 621 0.17 28.45 -0.53
C GLN A 621 -0.63 29.16 0.57
N ILE A 622 -0.15 30.32 1.03
CA ILE A 622 -0.81 31.11 2.08
C ILE A 622 -2.12 31.68 1.53
N LEU A 623 -2.09 32.23 0.30
CA LEU A 623 -3.28 32.73 -0.38
C LEU A 623 -4.37 31.66 -0.47
N LEU A 624 -4.01 30.43 -0.85
CA LEU A 624 -4.93 29.30 -0.90
C LEU A 624 -5.57 29.01 0.46
N GLN A 625 -4.81 29.07 1.55
CA GLN A 625 -5.30 28.80 2.91
C GLN A 625 -6.19 29.92 3.48
N ILE A 626 -5.90 31.18 3.17
CA ILE A 626 -6.68 32.32 3.70
C ILE A 626 -7.94 32.62 2.87
N SER A 627 -8.04 32.13 1.62
CA SER A 627 -9.14 32.45 0.69
C SER A 627 -10.54 32.17 1.25
N ALA A 628 -10.76 31.02 1.89
CA ALA A 628 -12.02 30.71 2.56
C ALA A 628 -12.35 31.70 3.69
N THR A 629 -11.32 32.15 4.42
CA THR A 629 -11.47 33.11 5.52
C THR A 629 -11.81 34.51 5.00
N LEU A 630 -11.23 34.94 3.86
CA LEU A 630 -11.58 36.20 3.20
C LEU A 630 -13.09 36.26 2.88
N PHE A 631 -13.63 35.20 2.27
CA PHE A 631 -15.05 35.11 1.96
C PHE A 631 -15.95 35.07 3.19
N SER A 632 -15.57 34.33 4.23
CA SER A 632 -16.33 34.29 5.49
C SER A 632 -16.43 35.67 6.13
N GLN A 633 -15.31 36.41 6.19
CA GLN A 633 -15.28 37.76 6.77
C GLN A 633 -16.03 38.77 5.89
N ALA A 634 -15.93 38.66 4.56
CA ALA A 634 -16.68 39.52 3.64
C ALA A 634 -18.20 39.28 3.74
N ALA A 635 -18.63 38.02 3.89
CA ALA A 635 -20.04 37.68 4.10
C ALA A 635 -20.57 38.23 5.44
N LEU A 636 -19.78 38.12 6.51
CA LEU A 636 -20.10 38.71 7.81
C LEU A 636 -20.20 40.24 7.74
N ALA A 637 -19.21 40.91 7.14
CA ALA A 637 -19.21 42.35 6.95
C ALA A 637 -20.41 42.82 6.11
N ARG A 638 -20.80 42.06 5.08
CA ARG A 638 -21.99 42.33 4.26
C ARG A 638 -23.29 42.19 5.04
N HIS A 639 -23.40 41.13 5.86
CA HIS A 639 -24.56 40.90 6.72
C HIS A 639 -24.72 42.03 7.75
N GLU A 640 -23.62 42.54 8.29
CA GLU A 640 -23.58 43.68 9.21
C GLU A 640 -23.66 45.05 8.53
N SER A 641 -23.84 45.09 7.20
CA SER A 641 -23.89 46.32 6.39
C SER A 641 -22.62 47.19 6.47
N ARG A 642 -21.47 46.59 6.81
CA ARG A 642 -20.13 47.21 6.75
C ARG A 642 -19.47 47.10 5.38
N LEU A 643 -19.96 46.17 4.56
CA LEU A 643 -19.57 45.98 3.16
C LEU A 643 -20.82 46.13 2.30
N ASP A 644 -20.77 46.92 1.24
CA ASP A 644 -21.86 47.03 0.27
C ASP A 644 -21.88 45.85 -0.71
N ASN A 645 -23.00 45.70 -1.43
CA ASN A 645 -23.16 44.58 -2.35
C ASN A 645 -22.23 44.67 -3.57
N ASP A 646 -21.95 45.88 -4.05
CA ASP A 646 -21.16 46.07 -5.27
C ASP A 646 -19.69 45.79 -5.00
N THR A 647 -19.17 46.18 -3.83
CA THR A 647 -17.82 45.77 -3.39
C THR A 647 -17.72 44.25 -3.21
N LEU A 648 -18.75 43.58 -2.66
CA LEU A 648 -18.76 42.11 -2.57
C LEU A 648 -18.74 41.44 -3.95
N GLN A 649 -19.54 41.93 -4.90
CA GLN A 649 -19.58 41.41 -6.28
C GLN A 649 -18.25 41.65 -7.02
N THR A 650 -17.67 42.84 -6.84
CA THR A 650 -16.34 43.19 -7.38
C THR A 650 -15.27 42.26 -6.81
N GLY A 651 -15.28 42.02 -5.50
CA GLY A 651 -14.38 41.06 -4.85
C GLY A 651 -14.53 39.64 -5.42
N MET A 652 -15.76 39.16 -5.62
CA MET A 652 -16.02 37.86 -6.25
C MET A 652 -15.53 37.80 -7.70
N SER A 653 -15.57 38.91 -8.44
CA SER A 653 -15.10 38.96 -9.83
C SER A 653 -13.60 38.70 -9.95
N TYR A 654 -12.77 39.15 -9.00
CA TYR A 654 -11.34 38.83 -8.94
C TYR A 654 -11.11 37.33 -8.81
N PHE A 655 -11.90 36.65 -7.97
CA PHE A 655 -11.85 35.19 -7.79
C PHE A 655 -12.37 34.41 -9.00
N LEU A 656 -13.27 34.98 -9.80
CA LEU A 656 -13.72 34.37 -11.04
C LEU A 656 -12.74 34.60 -12.21
N GLY A 657 -11.79 35.52 -12.06
CA GLY A 657 -10.72 35.78 -13.01
C GLY A 657 -9.66 34.66 -13.07
N PRO A 658 -8.83 34.63 -14.13
CA PRO A 658 -7.81 33.60 -14.34
C PRO A 658 -6.81 33.49 -13.19
N LEU A 659 -6.53 34.61 -12.51
CA LEU A 659 -5.52 34.70 -11.47
C LEU A 659 -5.86 33.93 -10.18
N LEU A 660 -7.13 33.92 -9.76
CA LEU A 660 -7.53 33.43 -8.43
C LEU A 660 -8.55 32.27 -8.45
N ARG A 661 -9.11 31.93 -9.61
CA ARG A 661 -10.16 30.90 -9.75
C ARG A 661 -9.81 29.51 -9.22
N TRP A 662 -8.52 29.21 -9.08
CA TRP A 662 -8.02 27.97 -8.52
C TRP A 662 -8.22 27.84 -7.00
N THR A 663 -8.49 28.94 -6.30
CA THR A 663 -8.79 28.94 -4.85
C THR A 663 -10.26 28.65 -4.51
N LEU A 664 -11.13 28.64 -5.53
CA LEU A 664 -12.59 28.60 -5.35
C LEU A 664 -13.11 27.29 -4.74
N VAL A 665 -12.38 26.18 -4.88
CA VAL A 665 -12.79 24.88 -4.30
C VAL A 665 -12.91 24.98 -2.78
N GLY A 666 -11.88 25.54 -2.13
CA GLY A 666 -11.88 25.79 -0.69
C GLY A 666 -12.99 26.74 -0.27
N VAL A 667 -13.16 27.84 -1.02
CA VAL A 667 -14.18 28.87 -0.77
C VAL A 667 -15.60 28.27 -0.80
N ILE A 668 -15.96 27.53 -1.85
CA ILE A 668 -17.30 26.95 -2.00
C ILE A 668 -17.54 25.94 -0.87
N HIS A 669 -16.59 25.04 -0.59
CA HIS A 669 -16.72 24.08 0.52
C HIS A 669 -16.87 24.76 1.88
N ALA A 670 -16.16 25.86 2.13
CA ALA A 670 -16.30 26.66 3.34
C ALA A 670 -17.71 27.25 3.48
N MET A 671 -18.23 27.87 2.40
CA MET A 671 -19.59 28.43 2.39
C MET A 671 -20.65 27.34 2.63
N LEU A 672 -20.51 26.18 2.00
CA LEU A 672 -21.41 25.03 2.22
C LEU A 672 -21.37 24.54 3.67
N PHE A 673 -20.19 24.50 4.29
CA PHE A 673 -20.02 24.14 5.69
C PHE A 673 -20.66 25.17 6.62
N GLU A 674 -20.46 26.46 6.36
CA GLU A 674 -21.06 27.55 7.14
C GLU A 674 -22.59 27.57 7.03
N ILE A 675 -23.19 27.22 5.89
CA ILE A 675 -24.66 27.05 5.76
C ILE A 675 -25.17 25.99 6.75
N GLY A 676 -24.40 24.92 6.97
CA GLY A 676 -24.75 23.87 7.94
C GLY A 676 -24.69 24.32 9.40
N GLN A 677 -23.82 25.28 9.73
CA GLN A 677 -23.55 25.74 11.10
C GLN A 677 -24.26 27.06 11.48
N ARG A 678 -24.37 28.01 10.56
CA ARG A 678 -24.83 29.40 10.79
C ARG A 678 -26.13 29.68 10.05
N ALA A 679 -27.25 29.21 10.61
CA ALA A 679 -28.56 29.27 9.97
C ALA A 679 -29.04 30.68 9.56
N LEU A 680 -28.60 31.74 10.27
CA LEU A 680 -29.02 33.13 10.00
C LEU A 680 -28.36 33.75 8.75
N ILE A 681 -27.12 33.38 8.43
CA ILE A 681 -26.34 33.93 7.30
C ILE A 681 -26.43 32.99 6.07
N ALA A 682 -27.03 31.81 6.24
CA ALA A 682 -27.17 30.80 5.21
C ALA A 682 -27.70 31.32 3.85
N PRO A 683 -28.69 32.23 3.76
CA PRO A 683 -29.13 32.76 2.47
C PRO A 683 -28.03 33.53 1.71
N LEU A 684 -27.20 34.30 2.42
CA LEU A 684 -26.10 35.05 1.82
C LEU A 684 -25.00 34.10 1.33
N HIS A 685 -24.61 33.12 2.15
CA HIS A 685 -23.64 32.10 1.73
C HIS A 685 -24.12 31.32 0.50
N LEU A 686 -25.42 30.99 0.44
CA LEU A 686 -25.97 30.27 -0.71
C LEU A 686 -26.05 31.17 -1.96
N ALA A 687 -26.31 32.46 -1.81
CA ALA A 687 -26.23 33.43 -2.91
C ALA A 687 -24.79 33.58 -3.46
N ILE A 688 -23.78 33.59 -2.58
CA ILE A 688 -22.36 33.57 -2.97
C ILE A 688 -22.06 32.28 -3.76
N VAL A 689 -22.47 31.11 -3.23
CA VAL A 689 -22.28 29.81 -3.91
C VAL A 689 -22.96 29.79 -5.28
N GLN A 690 -24.19 30.30 -5.39
CA GLN A 690 -24.89 30.41 -6.68
C GLN A 690 -24.13 31.30 -7.66
N THR A 691 -23.69 32.49 -7.21
CA THR A 691 -22.96 33.45 -8.05
C THR A 691 -21.68 32.84 -8.60
N ILE A 692 -20.91 32.14 -7.76
CA ILE A 692 -19.66 31.51 -8.17
C ILE A 692 -19.91 30.30 -9.07
N LEU A 693 -20.74 29.34 -8.64
CA LEU A 693 -20.94 28.08 -9.40
C LEU A 693 -21.60 28.29 -10.75
N CYS A 694 -22.57 29.20 -10.83
CA CYS A 694 -23.35 29.44 -12.04
C CYS A 694 -22.67 30.45 -13.00
N SER A 695 -21.60 31.12 -12.57
CA SER A 695 -20.83 32.01 -13.42
C SER A 695 -20.15 31.25 -14.57
N PRO A 696 -20.21 31.73 -15.83
CA PRO A 696 -19.55 31.09 -16.97
C PRO A 696 -18.01 31.02 -16.82
N HIS A 697 -17.42 31.89 -16.00
CA HIS A 697 -15.98 31.94 -15.75
C HIS A 697 -15.48 30.93 -14.70
N CYS A 698 -16.40 30.28 -13.97
CA CYS A 698 -16.05 29.26 -13.00
C CYS A 698 -15.52 28.01 -13.71
N PRO A 699 -14.27 27.56 -13.42
CA PRO A 699 -13.71 26.39 -14.08
C PRO A 699 -14.57 25.15 -13.90
N ILE A 700 -14.71 24.35 -14.96
CA ILE A 700 -15.47 23.09 -14.92
C ILE A 700 -14.94 22.14 -13.83
N VAL A 701 -13.61 22.12 -13.61
CA VAL A 701 -12.98 21.32 -12.56
C VAL A 701 -13.41 21.75 -11.15
N VAL A 702 -13.53 23.06 -10.89
CA VAL A 702 -14.05 23.60 -9.62
C VAL A 702 -15.50 23.15 -9.43
N ARG A 703 -16.34 23.28 -10.46
CA ARG A 703 -17.73 22.80 -10.41
C ARG A 703 -17.79 21.29 -10.15
N ARG A 704 -16.97 20.48 -10.82
CA ARG A 704 -16.90 19.01 -10.62
C ARG A 704 -16.54 18.65 -9.18
N LEU A 705 -15.54 19.31 -8.62
CA LEU A 705 -15.08 19.10 -7.24
C LEU A 705 -16.13 19.49 -6.20
N CYS A 706 -16.90 20.55 -6.45
CA CYS A 706 -17.88 21.08 -5.49
C CYS A 706 -19.29 20.47 -5.62
N SER A 707 -19.65 19.96 -6.80
CA SER A 707 -21.02 19.48 -7.11
C SER A 707 -21.52 18.39 -6.14
N PRO A 708 -20.74 17.35 -5.77
CA PRO A 708 -21.21 16.33 -4.82
C PRO A 708 -21.57 16.89 -3.44
N SER A 709 -20.77 17.84 -2.94
CA SER A 709 -20.99 18.53 -1.66
C SER A 709 -22.23 19.42 -1.73
N CYS A 710 -22.41 20.14 -2.84
CA CYS A 710 -23.60 20.96 -3.09
C CYS A 710 -24.87 20.11 -3.11
N LEU A 711 -24.92 19.05 -3.92
CA LEU A 711 -26.10 18.18 -4.04
C LEU A 711 -26.47 17.52 -2.71
N ARG A 712 -25.47 17.10 -1.92
CA ARG A 712 -25.68 16.55 -0.57
C ARG A 712 -26.34 17.56 0.35
N LEU A 713 -25.85 18.80 0.34
CA LEU A 713 -26.39 19.88 1.15
C LEU A 713 -27.81 20.26 0.71
N LEU A 714 -28.05 20.40 -0.60
CA LEU A 714 -29.36 20.75 -1.19
C LEU A 714 -30.44 19.67 -1.00
N SER A 715 -30.02 18.44 -0.70
CA SER A 715 -30.94 17.33 -0.36
C SER A 715 -31.41 17.37 1.10
N SER A 716 -30.87 18.28 1.93
CA SER A 716 -31.27 18.45 3.33
C SER A 716 -32.62 19.14 3.46
N ARG A 717 -33.50 18.58 4.31
CA ARG A 717 -34.82 19.16 4.63
C ARG A 717 -34.75 20.60 5.15
N ARG A 718 -33.65 20.97 5.83
CA ARG A 718 -33.46 22.34 6.34
C ARG A 718 -33.37 23.37 5.22
N ILE A 719 -32.78 23.00 4.09
CA ILE A 719 -32.57 23.92 2.96
C ILE A 719 -33.81 24.00 2.08
N GLN A 720 -34.55 22.90 1.97
CA GLN A 720 -35.83 22.88 1.27
C GLN A 720 -36.89 23.77 1.94
N ALA A 721 -36.72 24.08 3.22
CA ALA A 721 -37.61 24.97 3.98
C ALA A 721 -37.27 26.47 3.85
N PHE A 722 -36.19 26.85 3.15
CA PHE A 722 -35.87 28.26 2.94
C PHE A 722 -36.91 28.91 2.01
N PRO A 723 -37.43 30.11 2.36
CA PRO A 723 -38.34 30.85 1.49
C PRO A 723 -37.64 31.20 0.19
N GLN A 724 -38.31 30.98 -0.94
CA GLN A 724 -37.81 31.36 -2.25
C GLN A 724 -37.65 32.88 -2.31
N SER A 725 -36.45 33.34 -2.65
CA SER A 725 -36.11 34.74 -2.87
C SER A 725 -35.86 34.95 -4.37
N PRO A 726 -36.23 36.10 -4.96
CA PRO A 726 -35.99 36.37 -6.38
C PRO A 726 -34.50 36.34 -6.78
N VAL A 727 -33.59 36.43 -5.81
CA VAL A 727 -32.13 36.42 -6.04
C VAL A 727 -31.54 34.99 -5.93
N LEU A 728 -32.22 34.09 -5.23
CA LEU A 728 -31.72 32.76 -4.88
C LEU A 728 -32.58 31.67 -5.55
N ASP A 729 -31.99 30.97 -6.52
CA ASP A 729 -32.60 29.85 -7.22
C ASP A 729 -31.82 28.55 -7.00
N ILE A 730 -32.30 27.77 -6.04
CA ILE A 730 -31.75 26.44 -5.71
C ILE A 730 -31.85 25.47 -6.89
N SER A 731 -32.84 25.64 -7.77
CA SER A 731 -33.03 24.76 -8.91
C SER A 731 -31.91 24.93 -9.94
N VAL A 732 -31.42 26.16 -10.13
CA VAL A 732 -30.29 26.47 -11.02
C VAL A 732 -28.99 25.87 -10.49
N ILE A 733 -28.74 25.95 -9.19
CA ILE A 733 -27.55 25.31 -8.58
C ILE A 733 -27.60 23.79 -8.80
N ARG A 734 -28.77 23.18 -8.57
CA ARG A 734 -28.97 21.73 -8.76
C ARG A 734 -28.78 21.32 -10.22
N ALA A 735 -29.37 22.06 -11.17
CA ALA A 735 -29.23 21.82 -12.59
C ALA A 735 -27.76 21.92 -13.03
N THR A 736 -27.04 22.95 -12.59
CA THR A 736 -25.61 23.14 -12.88
C THR A 736 -24.78 21.97 -12.34
N CYS A 737 -25.06 21.48 -11.13
CA CYS A 737 -24.36 20.34 -10.55
C CYS A 737 -24.61 19.05 -11.33
N PHE A 738 -25.86 18.75 -11.70
CA PHE A 738 -26.18 17.54 -12.48
C PHE A 738 -25.58 17.57 -13.88
N GLN A 739 -25.66 18.71 -14.57
CA GLN A 739 -25.02 18.91 -15.88
C GLN A 739 -23.51 18.69 -15.80
N THR A 740 -22.86 19.24 -14.77
CA THR A 740 -21.41 19.11 -14.56
C THR A 740 -20.98 17.66 -14.34
N LEU A 741 -21.83 16.86 -13.68
CA LEU A 741 -21.59 15.45 -13.41
C LEU A 741 -22.03 14.52 -14.56
N GLY A 742 -22.53 15.06 -15.67
CA GLY A 742 -22.98 14.28 -16.83
C GLY A 742 -24.26 13.47 -16.58
N VAL A 743 -25.04 13.81 -15.55
CA VAL A 743 -26.28 13.10 -15.22
C VAL A 743 -27.43 13.74 -16.02
N ASN A 744 -27.77 13.15 -17.16
CA ASN A 744 -28.90 13.55 -18.02
C ASN A 744 -30.28 13.14 -17.46
N LYS A 745 -30.50 13.24 -16.14
CA LYS A 745 -31.79 12.92 -15.52
C LYS A 745 -32.56 14.22 -15.25
N ASP A 746 -33.81 14.23 -15.71
CA ASP A 746 -34.78 15.30 -15.46
C ASP A 746 -34.86 15.58 -13.94
N PRO A 747 -34.64 16.82 -13.46
CA PRO A 747 -34.58 17.14 -12.02
C PRO A 747 -35.89 16.89 -11.25
N SER A 748 -36.95 16.48 -11.95
CA SER A 748 -38.26 16.06 -11.43
C SER A 748 -38.34 14.58 -11.05
N CYS A 749 -37.30 13.78 -11.32
CA CYS A 749 -37.38 12.33 -11.20
C CYS A 749 -37.44 11.88 -9.73
N LYS A 750 -38.59 11.33 -9.34
CA LYS A 750 -38.94 10.74 -8.03
C LYS A 750 -38.03 9.60 -7.54
N ALA A 751 -36.92 9.29 -8.23
CA ALA A 751 -35.96 8.26 -7.84
C ALA A 751 -35.23 8.56 -6.50
N LEU A 752 -35.28 9.81 -6.02
CA LEU A 752 -34.82 10.17 -4.67
C LEU A 752 -35.87 9.87 -3.57
N GLU A 753 -37.12 9.57 -3.92
CA GLU A 753 -38.18 9.20 -2.96
C GLU A 753 -38.12 7.72 -2.55
N ASP A 754 -37.48 6.84 -3.32
CA ASP A 754 -37.22 5.43 -2.95
C ASP A 754 -36.10 5.26 -1.89
N HIS A 755 -35.69 6.36 -1.24
CA HIS A 755 -34.68 6.39 -0.17
C HIS A 755 -35.31 6.64 1.21
N GLN A 756 -36.51 6.12 1.46
CA GLN A 756 -37.19 6.18 2.77
C GLN A 756 -36.54 5.31 3.87
N ILE A 757 -35.46 4.59 3.56
CA ILE A 757 -34.59 3.97 4.57
C ILE A 757 -33.45 4.95 4.84
N SER A 758 -33.26 5.34 6.11
CA SER A 758 -32.20 6.28 6.52
C SER A 758 -30.85 5.91 5.87
N PRO A 759 -30.12 6.85 5.24
CA PRO A 759 -28.83 6.57 4.61
C PRO A 759 -27.79 6.00 5.60
N ALA A 760 -27.95 6.27 6.90
CA ALA A 760 -27.15 5.67 7.96
C ALA A 760 -27.36 4.15 8.09
N THR A 761 -28.58 3.66 7.86
CA THR A 761 -28.90 2.22 7.90
C THR A 761 -28.31 1.49 6.69
N ARG A 762 -28.39 2.08 5.49
CA ARG A 762 -27.76 1.52 4.27
C ARG A 762 -26.24 1.45 4.38
N TRP A 763 -25.59 2.40 5.06
CA TRP A 763 -24.11 2.40 5.18
C TRP A 763 -23.60 1.31 6.14
N MET A 764 -24.34 0.99 7.19
CA MET A 764 -23.97 -0.05 8.15
C MET A 764 -24.15 -1.47 7.59
N ASP A 765 -25.12 -1.68 6.69
CA ASP A 765 -25.36 -2.97 6.01
C ASP A 765 -24.47 -3.19 4.78
N PHE A 766 -23.77 -2.15 4.30
CA PHE A 766 -22.94 -2.20 3.10
C PHE A 766 -21.91 -3.35 3.11
N PRO A 767 -21.10 -3.56 4.18
CA PRO A 767 -20.12 -4.66 4.18
C PRO A 767 -20.77 -6.04 4.04
N LYS A 768 -21.98 -6.23 4.58
CA LYS A 768 -22.71 -7.49 4.49
C LYS A 768 -23.17 -7.74 3.06
N GLN A 769 -23.73 -6.71 2.43
CA GLN A 769 -24.16 -6.76 1.04
C GLN A 769 -22.99 -7.05 0.10
N GLU A 770 -21.83 -6.41 0.28
CA GLU A 770 -20.63 -6.66 -0.52
C GLU A 770 -20.16 -8.13 -0.42
N ILE A 771 -20.14 -8.70 0.78
CA ILE A 771 -19.76 -10.12 0.97
C ILE A 771 -20.78 -11.05 0.29
N HIS A 772 -22.07 -10.77 0.43
CA HIS A 772 -23.15 -11.53 -0.23
C HIS A 772 -23.06 -11.46 -1.75
N GLU A 773 -22.81 -10.28 -2.30
CA GLU A 773 -22.64 -10.08 -3.74
C GLU A 773 -21.40 -10.82 -4.26
N ALA A 774 -20.27 -10.77 -3.54
CA ALA A 774 -19.07 -11.52 -3.89
C ALA A 774 -19.33 -13.03 -3.95
N LEU A 775 -19.98 -13.60 -2.92
CA LEU A 775 -20.35 -15.02 -2.89
C LEU A 775 -21.35 -15.36 -4.01
N ALA A 776 -22.35 -14.51 -4.25
CA ALA A 776 -23.34 -14.72 -5.29
C ALA A 776 -22.73 -14.68 -6.71
N LEU A 777 -21.73 -13.83 -6.94
CA LEU A 777 -20.97 -13.81 -8.20
C LEU A 777 -20.16 -15.09 -8.35
N ALA A 778 -19.45 -15.52 -7.30
CA ALA A 778 -18.67 -16.75 -7.34
C ALA A 778 -19.52 -17.99 -7.67
N ARG A 779 -20.73 -18.11 -7.07
CA ARG A 779 -21.71 -19.18 -7.38
C ARG A 779 -22.16 -19.21 -8.84
N ARG A 780 -22.15 -18.06 -9.50
CA ARG A 780 -22.54 -17.90 -10.91
C ARG A 780 -21.35 -18.07 -11.86
N HIS A 781 -20.20 -18.57 -11.37
CA HIS A 781 -18.92 -18.62 -12.07
C HIS A 781 -18.53 -17.26 -12.67
N LYS A 782 -18.91 -16.19 -11.98
CA LYS A 782 -18.53 -14.82 -12.32
C LYS A 782 -17.27 -14.42 -11.56
N ALA A 783 -16.65 -13.30 -11.95
CA ALA A 783 -15.48 -12.78 -11.24
C ALA A 783 -15.99 -12.00 -10.01
N PRO A 784 -15.72 -12.45 -8.78
CA PRO A 784 -16.20 -11.76 -7.60
C PRO A 784 -15.40 -10.47 -7.37
N ARG A 785 -16.06 -9.49 -6.79
CA ARG A 785 -15.47 -8.20 -6.36
C ARG A 785 -15.81 -7.96 -4.90
N ILE A 786 -14.88 -7.38 -4.15
CA ILE A 786 -15.14 -6.94 -2.78
C ILE A 786 -14.27 -5.71 -2.48
N ASP A 787 -14.90 -4.55 -2.25
CA ASP A 787 -14.19 -3.33 -1.86
C ASP A 787 -13.98 -3.32 -0.34
N VAL A 788 -12.95 -4.03 0.10
CA VAL A 788 -12.69 -4.18 1.53
C VAL A 788 -12.26 -2.84 2.15
N THR A 789 -11.57 -1.96 1.42
CA THR A 789 -11.19 -0.63 1.95
C THR A 789 -12.44 0.18 2.29
N ARG A 790 -13.45 0.16 1.41
CA ARG A 790 -14.75 0.78 1.69
C ARG A 790 -15.50 0.08 2.83
N CYS A 791 -15.45 -1.25 2.92
CA CYS A 791 -16.02 -1.98 4.05
C CYS A 791 -15.43 -1.53 5.40
N LEU A 792 -14.10 -1.35 5.46
CA LEU A 792 -13.39 -0.89 6.66
C LEU A 792 -13.61 0.59 6.98
N SER A 793 -14.05 1.40 6.00
CA SER A 793 -14.52 2.76 6.25
C SER A 793 -15.91 2.81 6.92
N ALA A 794 -16.71 1.75 6.76
CA ALA A 794 -18.05 1.63 7.31
C ALA A 794 -18.09 0.93 8.69
N THR A 795 -17.17 0.00 8.95
CA THR A 795 -17.12 -0.76 10.20
C THR A 795 -15.69 -1.05 10.67
N SER A 796 -15.50 -1.34 11.95
CA SER A 796 -14.16 -1.64 12.47
C SER A 796 -13.62 -2.98 11.94
N PRO A 797 -12.28 -3.16 11.83
CA PRO A 797 -11.70 -4.38 11.28
C PRO A 797 -12.19 -5.68 11.93
N SER A 798 -12.26 -5.73 13.26
CA SER A 798 -12.76 -6.92 13.97
C SER A 798 -14.24 -7.20 13.71
N LYS A 799 -15.08 -6.16 13.58
CA LYS A 799 -16.50 -6.33 13.25
C LYS A 799 -16.68 -6.84 11.83
N PHE A 800 -15.92 -6.28 10.87
CA PHE A 800 -15.90 -6.75 9.49
C PHE A 800 -15.48 -8.22 9.40
N LEU A 801 -14.42 -8.62 10.09
CA LEU A 801 -13.93 -10.00 10.07
C LEU A 801 -14.91 -11.00 10.71
N ASN A 802 -15.62 -10.61 11.77
CA ASN A 802 -16.69 -11.43 12.35
C ASN A 802 -17.88 -11.58 11.38
N LEU A 803 -18.26 -10.49 10.71
CA LEU A 803 -19.29 -10.51 9.67
C LEU A 803 -18.88 -11.43 8.52
N LEU A 804 -17.65 -11.27 8.01
CA LEU A 804 -17.07 -12.14 6.99
C LEU A 804 -17.14 -13.61 7.42
N TRP A 805 -16.68 -13.93 8.63
CA TRP A 805 -16.76 -15.30 9.15
C TRP A 805 -18.19 -15.83 9.17
N SER A 806 -19.16 -15.04 9.64
CA SER A 806 -20.56 -15.47 9.71
C SER A 806 -21.12 -15.85 8.33
N GLU A 807 -20.82 -15.06 7.31
CA GLU A 807 -21.28 -15.32 5.94
C GLU A 807 -20.54 -16.48 5.28
N LEU A 808 -19.23 -16.62 5.53
CA LEU A 808 -18.44 -17.74 5.03
C LEU A 808 -18.87 -19.06 5.67
N SER A 809 -19.21 -19.07 6.96
CA SER A 809 -19.72 -20.26 7.66
C SER A 809 -21.05 -20.72 7.05
N VAL A 810 -21.98 -19.80 6.81
CA VAL A 810 -23.25 -20.09 6.11
C VAL A 810 -23.00 -20.63 4.70
N ALA A 811 -22.17 -19.98 3.90
CA ALA A 811 -21.88 -20.45 2.54
C ALA A 811 -21.15 -21.81 2.53
N SER A 812 -20.25 -22.06 3.48
CA SER A 812 -19.58 -23.36 3.59
C SER A 812 -20.55 -24.50 3.91
N SER A 813 -21.61 -24.22 4.69
CA SER A 813 -22.69 -25.18 4.97
C SER A 813 -23.50 -25.58 3.74
N LEU A 814 -23.46 -24.76 2.69
CA LEU A 814 -24.08 -25.01 1.40
C LEU A 814 -23.12 -25.72 0.42
N GLY A 815 -21.93 -26.14 0.86
CA GLY A 815 -20.93 -26.84 0.04
C GLY A 815 -19.89 -25.93 -0.62
N GLU A 816 -19.89 -24.62 -0.35
CA GLU A 816 -19.03 -23.63 -1.03
C GLU A 816 -17.65 -23.45 -0.35
N MET A 817 -17.11 -24.51 0.27
CA MET A 817 -15.91 -24.43 1.10
C MET A 817 -14.71 -23.83 0.37
N GLU A 818 -14.51 -24.18 -0.89
CA GLU A 818 -13.39 -23.70 -1.70
C GLU A 818 -13.51 -22.22 -2.08
N THR A 819 -14.71 -21.77 -2.44
CA THR A 819 -15.03 -20.35 -2.67
C THR A 819 -14.81 -19.54 -1.40
N CYS A 820 -15.29 -20.05 -0.26
CA CYS A 820 -15.10 -19.40 1.04
C CYS A 820 -13.61 -19.27 1.38
N ARG A 821 -12.83 -20.33 1.15
CA ARG A 821 -11.37 -20.33 1.36
C ARG A 821 -10.69 -19.26 0.50
N ARG A 822 -10.96 -19.22 -0.82
CA ARG A 822 -10.33 -18.26 -1.75
C ARG A 822 -10.68 -16.81 -1.41
N LEU A 823 -11.96 -16.54 -1.13
CA LEU A 823 -12.41 -15.20 -0.73
C LEU A 823 -11.78 -14.75 0.59
N ALA A 824 -11.76 -15.62 1.61
CA ALA A 824 -11.12 -15.32 2.88
C ALA A 824 -9.62 -15.08 2.74
N THR A 825 -8.92 -15.94 1.99
CA THR A 825 -7.49 -15.78 1.72
C THR A 825 -7.19 -14.45 1.05
N PHE A 826 -7.96 -14.06 0.02
CA PHE A 826 -7.82 -12.75 -0.60
C PHE A 826 -8.01 -11.61 0.40
N VAL A 827 -9.08 -11.63 1.20
CA VAL A 827 -9.38 -10.56 2.15
C VAL A 827 -8.27 -10.40 3.21
N LEU A 828 -7.74 -11.52 3.70
CA LEU A 828 -6.74 -11.56 4.78
C LEU A 828 -5.31 -11.30 4.30
N ALA A 829 -4.91 -11.87 3.16
CA ALA A 829 -3.52 -11.91 2.72
C ALA A 829 -3.17 -10.83 1.68
N MET A 830 -4.15 -10.23 0.98
CA MET A 830 -3.82 -9.24 -0.04
C MET A 830 -3.25 -7.95 0.56
N PRO A 831 -2.12 -7.46 0.00
CA PRO A 831 -1.54 -6.18 0.32
C PRO A 831 -2.52 -5.03 0.23
N ARG A 832 -2.40 -4.08 1.16
CA ARG A 832 -3.19 -2.85 1.19
C ARG A 832 -2.29 -1.67 1.48
N GLN A 833 -2.73 -0.50 1.05
CA GLN A 833 -2.06 0.73 1.43
C GLN A 833 -2.25 0.95 2.94
N LEU A 834 -1.17 0.78 3.72
CA LEU A 834 -1.15 0.82 5.19
C LEU A 834 -1.75 2.12 5.77
N SER A 835 -1.69 3.21 5.01
CA SER A 835 -2.26 4.49 5.38
C SER A 835 -3.78 4.56 5.30
N SER A 836 -4.43 3.62 4.60
CA SER A 836 -5.88 3.56 4.40
C SER A 836 -6.57 2.53 5.29
N ALA A 837 -5.90 1.42 5.63
CA ALA A 837 -6.46 0.34 6.42
C ALA A 837 -5.34 -0.51 7.06
N PRO A 838 -5.53 -1.02 8.30
CA PRO A 838 -4.57 -1.93 8.92
C PRO A 838 -4.60 -3.32 8.25
N PRO A 839 -3.50 -4.09 8.32
CA PRO A 839 -3.45 -5.45 7.82
C PRO A 839 -4.40 -6.37 8.59
N LEU A 840 -5.23 -7.14 7.86
CA LEU A 840 -6.32 -7.91 8.46
C LEU A 840 -5.88 -9.27 8.99
N LEU A 841 -4.87 -9.92 8.39
CA LEU A 841 -4.39 -11.24 8.83
C LEU A 841 -3.94 -11.25 10.31
N PRO A 842 -3.10 -10.32 10.80
CA PRO A 842 -2.77 -10.23 12.22
C PRO A 842 -3.99 -10.07 13.13
N ILE A 843 -4.94 -9.20 12.74
CA ILE A 843 -6.14 -8.93 13.52
C ILE A 843 -7.02 -10.18 13.59
N PHE A 844 -7.15 -10.89 12.48
CA PHE A 844 -7.87 -12.15 12.42
C PHE A 844 -7.23 -13.19 13.35
N MET A 845 -5.91 -13.39 13.25
CA MET A 845 -5.20 -14.43 14.02
C MET A 845 -5.17 -14.14 15.52
N TYR A 846 -4.98 -12.88 15.93
CA TYR A 846 -4.76 -12.53 17.33
C TYR A 846 -6.04 -12.18 18.09
N ASN A 847 -7.03 -11.58 17.41
CA ASN A 847 -8.21 -11.04 18.07
C ASN A 847 -9.49 -11.82 17.74
N VAL A 848 -9.69 -12.20 16.48
CA VAL A 848 -10.93 -12.83 16.03
C VAL A 848 -10.90 -14.34 16.24
N LEU A 849 -9.80 -15.00 15.84
CA LEU A 849 -9.67 -16.46 15.89
C LEU A 849 -9.85 -17.04 17.30
N PRO A 850 -9.28 -16.48 18.39
CA PRO A 850 -9.51 -17.01 19.73
C PRO A 850 -10.99 -16.99 20.13
N TYR A 851 -11.74 -15.96 19.73
CA TYR A 851 -13.18 -15.87 19.95
C TYR A 851 -13.98 -16.86 19.09
N LEU A 852 -13.55 -17.11 17.85
CA LEU A 852 -14.19 -18.11 17.00
C LEU A 852 -14.00 -19.53 17.53
N ILE A 853 -12.81 -19.86 18.03
CA ILE A 853 -12.50 -21.16 18.63
C ILE A 853 -13.43 -21.45 19.82
N THR A 854 -13.60 -20.49 20.73
CA THR A 854 -14.50 -20.67 21.89
C THR A 854 -15.95 -20.82 21.49
N THR A 855 -16.39 -20.11 20.44
CA THR A 855 -17.75 -20.21 19.90
C THR A 855 -17.98 -21.58 19.23
N ILE A 856 -17.02 -22.06 18.44
CA ILE A 856 -17.11 -23.36 17.73
C ILE A 856 -17.08 -24.53 18.72
N ASP A 857 -16.33 -24.42 19.81
CA ASP A 857 -16.32 -25.47 20.83
C ASP A 857 -17.69 -25.72 21.47
N GLN A 858 -18.57 -24.71 21.47
CA GLN A 858 -19.94 -24.75 22.01
C GLN A 858 -21.00 -25.26 21.00
N GLN A 859 -20.62 -25.47 19.74
CA GLN A 859 -21.53 -25.92 18.67
C GLN A 859 -21.78 -27.44 18.69
N GLN A 860 -22.82 -27.87 17.99
CA GLN A 860 -23.11 -29.29 17.78
C GLN A 860 -22.01 -29.98 16.97
N ALA A 861 -21.81 -31.30 17.15
CA ALA A 861 -20.67 -32.04 16.60
C ALA A 861 -20.49 -31.88 15.06
N THR A 862 -21.57 -31.88 14.30
CA THR A 862 -21.54 -31.74 12.84
C THR A 862 -21.11 -30.33 12.40
N GLU A 863 -21.75 -29.29 12.96
CA GLU A 863 -21.41 -27.88 12.68
C GLU A 863 -19.99 -27.55 13.15
N LYS A 864 -19.60 -28.08 14.31
CA LYS A 864 -18.26 -27.95 14.88
C LYS A 864 -17.21 -28.52 13.95
N GLY A 865 -17.42 -29.73 13.41
CA GLY A 865 -16.49 -30.35 12.47
C GLY A 865 -16.28 -29.51 11.21
N MET A 866 -17.37 -29.04 10.61
CA MET A 866 -17.35 -28.23 9.39
C MET A 866 -16.71 -26.86 9.60
N ASN A 867 -17.09 -26.14 10.64
CA ASN A 867 -16.51 -24.83 10.97
C ASN A 867 -15.03 -24.94 11.36
N THR A 868 -14.64 -26.02 12.06
CA THR A 868 -13.23 -26.31 12.34
C THR A 868 -12.45 -26.55 11.05
N GLN A 869 -13.01 -27.31 10.10
CA GLN A 869 -12.40 -27.54 8.79
C GLN A 869 -12.26 -26.23 8.00
N LEU A 870 -13.30 -25.40 7.97
CA LEU A 870 -13.24 -24.08 7.33
C LEU A 870 -12.12 -23.22 7.94
N LEU A 871 -12.01 -23.14 9.27
CA LEU A 871 -10.92 -22.42 9.93
C LEU A 871 -9.55 -22.95 9.53
N VAL A 872 -9.33 -24.27 9.55
CA VAL A 872 -8.04 -24.87 9.15
C VAL A 872 -7.68 -24.48 7.72
N THR A 873 -8.63 -24.56 6.79
CA THR A 873 -8.38 -24.23 5.38
C THR A 873 -8.09 -22.74 5.18
N ILE A 874 -8.80 -21.84 5.87
CA ILE A 874 -8.54 -20.39 5.82
C ILE A 874 -7.18 -20.06 6.43
N ILE A 875 -6.87 -20.59 7.62
CA ILE A 875 -5.59 -20.33 8.31
C ILE A 875 -4.41 -20.79 7.45
N SER A 876 -4.47 -22.05 6.99
CA SER A 876 -3.40 -22.62 6.16
C SER A 876 -3.22 -21.81 4.88
N SER A 877 -4.32 -21.54 4.17
CA SER A 877 -4.27 -20.85 2.89
C SER A 877 -3.85 -19.39 3.00
N ALA A 878 -4.35 -18.64 4.00
CA ALA A 878 -4.03 -17.23 4.18
C ALA A 878 -2.59 -16.99 4.65
N LEU A 879 -2.05 -17.83 5.55
CA LEU A 879 -0.66 -17.73 5.98
C LEU A 879 0.30 -18.08 4.84
N THR A 880 0.02 -19.13 4.07
CA THR A 880 0.83 -19.49 2.90
C THR A 880 0.77 -18.43 1.80
N ALA A 881 -0.42 -17.86 1.53
CA ALA A 881 -0.56 -16.73 0.59
C ALA A 881 0.25 -15.52 1.04
N ALA A 882 0.12 -15.14 2.32
CA ALA A 882 0.85 -14.02 2.91
C ALA A 882 2.36 -14.20 2.78
N LEU A 883 2.88 -15.39 3.08
CA LEU A 883 4.30 -15.71 2.95
C LEU A 883 4.80 -15.58 1.51
N HIS A 884 4.08 -16.13 0.54
CA HIS A 884 4.49 -16.06 -0.87
C HIS A 884 4.40 -14.64 -1.43
N ILE A 885 3.42 -13.85 -1.01
CA ILE A 885 3.32 -12.43 -1.37
C ILE A 885 4.47 -11.64 -0.72
N GLU A 886 4.77 -11.90 0.55
CA GLU A 886 5.90 -11.29 1.28
C GLU A 886 7.23 -11.56 0.55
N TRP A 887 7.50 -12.81 0.20
CA TRP A 887 8.69 -13.18 -0.58
C TRP A 887 8.69 -12.56 -1.97
N ALA A 888 7.54 -12.52 -2.65
CA ALA A 888 7.45 -11.91 -3.98
C ALA A 888 7.73 -10.40 -3.93
N VAL A 889 7.23 -9.69 -2.92
CA VAL A 889 7.51 -8.25 -2.75
C VAL A 889 8.98 -8.01 -2.41
N GLN A 890 9.57 -8.83 -1.54
CA GLN A 890 11.00 -8.73 -1.22
C GLN A 890 11.90 -9.00 -2.43
N THR A 891 11.53 -9.97 -3.27
CA THR A 891 12.33 -10.38 -4.44
C THR A 891 12.13 -9.46 -5.65
N VAL A 892 10.91 -8.99 -5.91
CA VAL A 892 10.59 -8.18 -7.11
C VAL A 892 10.78 -6.69 -6.86
N CYS A 893 10.37 -6.18 -5.70
CA CYS A 893 10.47 -4.76 -5.41
C CYS A 893 11.79 -4.37 -4.74
N GLU A 894 12.61 -5.36 -4.35
CA GLU A 894 13.80 -5.18 -3.51
C GLU A 894 13.53 -4.41 -2.21
N GLU A 895 12.26 -4.35 -1.77
CA GLU A 895 11.83 -3.60 -0.59
C GLU A 895 11.80 -4.47 0.68
N GLN A 896 12.11 -3.83 1.81
CA GLN A 896 12.18 -4.48 3.13
C GLN A 896 10.89 -4.41 3.94
N ARG A 897 9.84 -3.81 3.37
CA ARG A 897 8.62 -3.50 4.11
C ARG A 897 7.78 -4.76 4.29
N PHE A 898 7.38 -5.04 5.53
CA PHE A 898 6.38 -6.07 5.80
C PHE A 898 5.01 -5.54 5.40
N VAL A 899 4.52 -6.05 4.27
CA VAL A 899 3.27 -5.60 3.64
C VAL A 899 2.04 -5.84 4.53
N LEU A 900 2.09 -6.84 5.40
CA LEU A 900 1.06 -7.16 6.39
C LEU A 900 1.42 -6.68 7.80
N GLY A 901 2.33 -5.71 7.92
CA GLY A 901 2.76 -5.07 9.17
C GLY A 901 3.75 -5.86 10.02
N GLN A 902 3.81 -7.19 9.88
CA GLN A 902 4.80 -8.06 10.52
C GLN A 902 5.09 -9.30 9.63
N PRO A 903 6.21 -10.01 9.84
CA PRO A 903 6.53 -11.21 9.06
C PRO A 903 5.47 -12.31 9.22
N SER A 904 5.14 -13.00 8.14
CA SER A 904 4.18 -14.12 8.16
C SER A 904 4.65 -15.24 9.12
N ALA A 905 5.97 -15.45 9.22
CA ALA A 905 6.57 -16.36 10.19
C ALA A 905 6.36 -15.94 11.66
N ALA A 906 6.30 -14.64 11.95
CA ALA A 906 6.00 -14.15 13.30
C ALA A 906 4.53 -14.43 13.67
N VAL A 907 3.60 -14.20 12.72
CA VAL A 907 2.17 -14.52 12.89
C VAL A 907 1.98 -16.02 13.14
N ALA A 908 2.61 -16.86 12.32
CA ALA A 908 2.55 -18.31 12.46
C ALA A 908 3.11 -18.80 13.81
N ARG A 909 4.25 -18.24 14.26
CA ARG A 909 4.85 -18.58 15.56
C ARG A 909 3.93 -18.27 16.74
N ARG A 910 3.36 -17.05 16.75
CA ARG A 910 2.43 -16.64 17.79
C ARG A 910 1.18 -17.50 17.79
N LEU A 911 0.59 -17.74 16.62
CA LEU A 911 -0.56 -18.65 16.48
C LEU A 911 -0.27 -20.04 17.04
N ALA A 912 0.90 -20.62 16.72
CA ALA A 912 1.28 -21.94 17.21
C ALA A 912 1.44 -21.96 18.74
N ALA A 913 1.96 -20.89 19.35
CA ALA A 913 2.06 -20.76 20.79
C ALA A 913 0.67 -20.67 21.45
N ASP A 914 -0.21 -19.83 20.91
CA ASP A 914 -1.57 -19.62 21.41
C ASP A 914 -2.41 -20.92 21.33
N LEU A 915 -2.34 -21.65 20.21
CA LEU A 915 -3.02 -22.94 20.03
C LEU A 915 -2.49 -24.02 21.00
N ARG A 916 -1.18 -24.06 21.25
CA ARG A 916 -0.58 -24.99 22.22
C ARG A 916 -1.01 -24.67 23.64
N ALA A 917 -1.06 -23.40 24.03
CA ALA A 917 -1.54 -22.96 25.34
C ALA A 917 -3.00 -23.39 25.59
N GLN A 918 -3.83 -23.35 24.55
CA GLN A 918 -5.25 -23.71 24.63
C GLN A 918 -5.53 -25.21 24.36
N LYS A 919 -4.54 -26.01 23.94
CA LYS A 919 -4.70 -27.41 23.52
C LYS A 919 -5.43 -28.29 24.55
N ARG A 920 -5.21 -28.04 25.85
CA ARG A 920 -5.83 -28.84 26.93
C ARG A 920 -7.27 -28.42 27.24
N GLY A 921 -7.67 -27.20 26.87
CA GLY A 921 -8.99 -26.64 27.17
C GLY A 921 -9.93 -26.55 25.95
N SER A 922 -9.41 -26.73 24.73
CA SER A 922 -10.18 -26.62 23.48
C SER A 922 -9.89 -27.79 22.53
N SER A 923 -10.94 -28.55 22.22
CA SER A 923 -10.88 -29.61 21.21
C SER A 923 -10.66 -29.05 19.79
N THR A 924 -11.17 -27.84 19.53
CA THR A 924 -11.01 -27.14 18.26
C THR A 924 -9.55 -26.73 18.07
N SER A 925 -8.91 -26.12 19.07
CA SER A 925 -7.48 -25.77 19.03
C SER A 925 -6.58 -26.99 18.84
N ALA A 926 -6.89 -28.11 19.51
CA ALA A 926 -6.14 -29.36 19.35
C ALA A 926 -6.26 -29.89 17.90
N THR A 927 -7.44 -29.83 17.31
CA THR A 927 -7.70 -30.27 15.94
C THR A 927 -7.00 -29.37 14.92
N ILE A 928 -7.05 -28.04 15.10
CA ILE A 928 -6.36 -27.08 14.23
C ILE A 928 -4.85 -27.35 14.26
N LEU A 929 -4.26 -27.45 15.46
CA LEU A 929 -2.83 -27.71 15.64
C LEU A 929 -2.41 -29.03 14.99
N GLN A 930 -3.20 -30.10 15.18
CA GLN A 930 -2.95 -31.40 14.57
C GLN A 930 -3.00 -31.35 13.05
N ARG A 931 -4.04 -30.73 12.47
CA ARG A 931 -4.22 -30.66 11.01
C ARG A 931 -3.13 -29.84 10.35
N LEU A 932 -2.79 -28.68 10.91
CA LEU A 932 -1.70 -27.84 10.39
C LEU A 932 -0.34 -28.54 10.51
N GLY A 933 -0.04 -29.16 11.65
CA GLY A 933 1.20 -29.93 11.85
C GLY A 933 1.29 -31.22 11.02
N SER A 934 0.17 -31.76 10.56
CA SER A 934 0.14 -32.93 9.68
C SER A 934 0.30 -32.62 8.20
N SER A 935 0.25 -31.34 7.80
CA SER A 935 0.37 -30.91 6.40
C SER A 935 1.83 -30.65 6.05
N PRO A 936 2.51 -31.51 5.25
CA PRO A 936 3.93 -31.36 4.95
C PRO A 936 4.22 -30.00 4.28
N ALA A 937 3.41 -29.62 3.29
CA ALA A 937 3.56 -28.36 2.56
C ALA A 937 3.41 -27.12 3.47
N PHE A 938 2.55 -27.19 4.49
CA PHE A 938 2.40 -26.09 5.45
C PHE A 938 3.57 -26.04 6.43
N VAL A 939 4.00 -27.20 6.94
CA VAL A 939 5.09 -27.33 7.91
C VAL A 939 6.44 -26.96 7.32
N THR A 940 6.67 -27.22 6.03
CA THR A 940 7.88 -26.76 5.32
C THR A 940 8.00 -25.24 5.36
N ASN A 941 6.88 -24.52 5.18
CA ASN A 941 6.83 -23.06 5.24
C ASN A 941 6.82 -22.52 6.67
N PHE A 942 6.26 -23.29 7.62
CA PHE A 942 6.14 -22.90 9.03
C PHE A 942 6.56 -24.05 9.96
N PRO A 943 7.89 -24.28 10.16
CA PRO A 943 8.40 -25.39 10.97
C PRO A 943 7.96 -25.35 12.44
N VAL A 944 7.49 -24.19 12.92
CA VAL A 944 6.95 -24.04 14.27
C VAL A 944 5.71 -24.92 14.53
N PHE A 945 5.13 -25.56 13.52
CA PHE A 945 4.03 -26.52 13.67
C PHE A 945 4.46 -27.99 13.69
N VAL A 946 5.77 -28.28 13.53
CA VAL A 946 6.32 -29.62 13.80
C VAL A 946 6.05 -29.97 15.27
N MET A 947 5.54 -31.18 15.52
CA MET A 947 5.27 -31.70 16.86
C MET A 947 6.51 -32.26 17.54
#